data_AF-A0A947F9R4-F1
#
_entry.id   AF-A0A947F9R4-F1
#
_cell.length_a   1.000
_cell.length_b   1.000
_cell.length_c   1.000
_cell.angle_alpha   90.00
_cell.angle_beta   90.00
_cell.angle_gamma   90.00
#
_symmetry.space_group_name_H-M   'P 1'
#
loop_
_entity.id
_entity.type
_entity.pdbx_description
1 polymer ?
#
loop_
_entity_poly.entity_id
_entity_poly.type
_entity_poly.pdbx_seq_one_letter_code
_entity_poly.pdbx_strand_id
1 'polypeptide(L)'
;MKSFLFLFFLSISFPQESSRISLIDGSNVNYIPSYNFQGNPYISVKYFLDALGITNEVDEFTKSINAEFNKYSTRFIAKNPFLVLKSKQNKKTSSLQLVTSTHFIDGMIFIPLKDMLEISNRFNDRAVIYASPNRLIVVDPKREQINIIQAAKIEINSLGTFVKMRADTKIKSVYNSENKTSISISLSNTIDKSEELSSIKPAGFVKHIGVKNTNGNLELNIVKTKENVAAEIFYINNEEELVIHLFEREDSYWLEKESRHFKIIYRPFHSHLVNDVLISAERALEPLMVIFEYLPSEKIIINTYDVSDYGFSTTTTVPQNYIRLEIEPLEPGYEVVPYNERIQWLLSHELVHIIVNDSRTSIEGFFRKIFGKVPPDKIQPTTVFYSLITNFNRYSPRWHQEAIAVYIETWFSGGYGRLLGSFDEMYFRSLVSEGKGFPSQLDVETLGSHNTMFLENLFYIYGGRFVGYLSIVYGSEKVIDWFKTKESDFYSGFVGKFETVFGKDFNQAWKEFIEFEKLFQQSNIDFLNQEKFTEVKQVGSNKFGWVTPPQIDKRNGEVVFGYHRPHELASIQSLNLKTGISKIHTSLPTPSMLQVASTAYDEVNGLLFFTTNNNQLFRDIWVYDVETDDQKMLFENARAGDLTVNLKTHDLWGVEHDRGTATLIVSPFPYRKIIRLVALPKGDEIFNLSIDNSGENIAAILKKPSGQQSLIIFNANELLAGSPLEYLTISSNGSPENPSWSTSGKYLYWNAFTNGVSNIYRFDFQNSSIKALTHCLTGLFKPIEISYDSIFAFEFSTDGFYPVLVKNEPAPFLPAINYLGQQVIEKEPKLYKWALQNDSTEITPLEFSGEKPYNSFANLNLQSFVPVVSGFQNQLVFGLFTRITDPLLIHDFYLEAGVSPLKEKPEFPFWHLKFKYDYRQLFYVEVAHNGPDFFDLFNERKRGTIGTYFKLGHTHFWKYDNPHKIKQATTLTFYRGVEFINDNLVRVSQTDFGVLATNLNSKNMRKSIGSSDYEHGSEINWTVTLYGTNFDAPLFAPNTYIELSDFSTWLWNHNVFHVKFAGGYLLDNKEIVQARFYFGGFGNRGIDNAEIRQFRKVFRFPGLPIYSLMTDKFGKLLLENSFPPMRLSGWSLGHQFINHIDFSVYSQSMYAPSEMGNYWIDIGAQMDVKLKHWYNLESTITAGIAKAWSNKLNDWEWFLSIKILKD
;
A
#
# COMPACT_ATOMS: atom_id res chain seq x y z
N MET A 1 -25.17 40.35 -40.81
CA MET A 1 -24.42 41.60 -41.06
C MET A 1 -22.95 41.22 -41.12
N LYS A 2 -22.38 41.15 -42.34
CA LYS A 2 -21.45 42.16 -42.92
C LYS A 2 -20.22 42.40 -42.01
N SER A 3 -18.95 42.33 -42.42
CA SER A 3 -18.24 42.08 -43.67
C SER A 3 -16.73 42.12 -43.35
N PHE A 4 -15.92 41.36 -44.10
CA PHE A 4 -14.56 41.65 -44.61
C PHE A 4 -13.47 42.24 -43.68
N LEU A 5 -12.33 41.57 -43.44
CA LEU A 5 -11.13 41.33 -44.29
C LEU A 5 -10.10 42.49 -44.30
N PHE A 6 -8.88 42.14 -43.86
CA PHE A 6 -7.56 42.50 -44.41
C PHE A 6 -6.86 43.86 -44.11
N LEU A 7 -5.73 43.69 -43.39
CA LEU A 7 -4.35 44.07 -43.77
C LEU A 7 -3.96 45.55 -43.83
N PHE A 8 -2.96 45.93 -43.01
CA PHE A 8 -1.71 46.51 -43.51
C PHE A 8 -0.58 46.29 -42.49
N PHE A 9 0.32 45.37 -42.85
CA PHE A 9 1.65 45.20 -42.26
C PHE A 9 2.58 46.26 -42.90
N LEU A 10 3.27 47.05 -42.08
CA LEU A 10 4.46 47.79 -42.47
C LEU A 10 5.67 46.89 -42.19
N SER A 11 6.35 46.49 -43.27
CA SER A 11 7.61 45.77 -43.27
C SER A 11 8.73 46.64 -42.71
N ILE A 12 9.21 46.29 -41.51
CA ILE A 12 10.54 46.68 -41.04
C ILE A 12 11.50 45.57 -41.50
N SER A 13 12.36 45.92 -42.44
CA SER A 13 13.44 45.07 -42.93
C SER A 13 14.45 44.87 -41.80
N PHE A 14 14.47 43.67 -41.21
CA PHE A 14 15.60 43.24 -40.40
C PHE A 14 16.73 42.75 -41.32
N PRO A 15 17.99 43.09 -41.01
CA PRO A 15 19.14 42.55 -41.74
C PRO A 15 19.07 41.02 -41.75
N GLN A 16 19.37 40.43 -42.90
CA GLN A 16 19.34 38.98 -43.12
C GLN A 16 20.43 38.35 -42.23
N GLU A 17 20.06 37.90 -41.04
CA GLU A 17 20.97 37.20 -40.13
C GLU A 17 21.53 35.96 -40.85
N SER A 18 22.85 35.81 -40.86
CA SER A 18 23.49 34.56 -41.25
C SER A 18 23.11 33.49 -40.22
N SER A 19 22.04 32.75 -40.47
CA SER A 19 21.63 31.64 -39.62
C SER A 19 22.63 30.49 -39.77
N ARG A 20 22.85 29.71 -38.72
CA ARG A 20 23.60 28.44 -38.84
C ARG A 20 22.64 27.28 -38.67
N ILE A 21 22.82 26.26 -39.49
CA ILE A 21 22.10 25.00 -39.36
C ILE A 21 23.05 23.98 -38.74
N SER A 22 22.69 23.44 -37.57
CA SER A 22 23.48 22.41 -36.91
C SER A 22 23.24 21.06 -37.59
N LEU A 23 24.29 20.42 -38.09
CA LEU A 23 24.28 19.04 -38.58
C LEU A 23 24.94 18.13 -37.54
N ILE A 24 24.15 17.20 -37.01
CA ILE A 24 24.55 16.28 -35.95
C ILE A 24 24.84 14.91 -36.57
N ASP A 25 26.06 14.38 -36.37
CA ASP A 25 26.47 13.03 -36.79
C ASP A 25 27.01 12.28 -35.56
N GLY A 26 26.17 11.42 -34.97
CA GLY A 26 26.45 10.82 -33.66
C GLY A 26 26.59 11.88 -32.56
N SER A 27 27.73 11.90 -31.89
CA SER A 27 28.07 12.91 -30.87
C SER A 27 28.68 14.20 -31.44
N ASN A 28 28.98 14.26 -32.74
CA ASN A 28 29.60 15.43 -33.37
C ASN A 28 28.53 16.41 -33.87
N VAL A 29 28.67 17.69 -33.52
CA VAL A 29 27.78 18.77 -33.98
C VAL A 29 28.58 19.76 -34.82
N ASN A 30 28.28 19.84 -36.11
CA ASN A 30 28.88 20.79 -37.05
C ASN A 30 27.89 21.91 -37.39
N TYR A 31 28.35 23.16 -37.43
CA TYR A 31 27.49 24.29 -37.76
C TYR A 31 27.72 24.75 -39.20
N ILE A 32 26.68 24.65 -40.03
CA ILE A 32 26.73 24.94 -41.45
C ILE A 32 26.17 26.36 -41.68
N PRO A 33 26.94 27.27 -42.30
CA PRO A 33 26.42 28.57 -42.70
C PRO A 33 25.18 28.41 -43.57
N SER A 34 24.15 29.19 -43.27
CA SER A 34 22.89 29.21 -43.99
C SER A 34 22.31 30.62 -44.02
N TYR A 35 21.32 30.82 -44.87
CA TYR A 35 20.44 31.98 -44.78
C TYR A 35 19.09 31.63 -45.41
N ASN A 36 18.07 32.38 -45.05
CA ASN A 36 16.73 32.18 -45.58
C ASN A 36 16.49 33.11 -46.78
N PHE A 37 16.14 32.55 -47.93
CA PHE A 37 15.76 33.30 -49.13
C PHE A 37 14.32 32.95 -49.53
N GLN A 38 13.42 33.94 -49.45
CA GLN A 38 12.00 33.79 -49.78
C GLN A 38 11.30 32.63 -49.06
N GLY A 39 11.63 32.41 -47.78
CA GLY A 39 11.06 31.34 -46.96
C GLY A 39 11.75 29.98 -47.11
N ASN A 40 12.72 29.86 -48.03
CA ASN A 40 13.50 28.64 -48.22
C ASN A 40 14.92 28.78 -47.66
N PRO A 41 15.38 27.88 -46.78
CA PRO A 41 16.74 27.91 -46.27
C PRO A 41 17.72 27.45 -47.36
N TYR A 42 18.80 28.22 -47.54
CA TYR A 42 19.94 27.89 -48.37
C TYR A 42 21.13 27.59 -47.48
N ILE A 43 21.90 26.54 -47.80
CA ILE A 43 23.08 26.13 -47.01
C ILE A 43 24.34 26.13 -47.85
N SER A 44 25.47 26.41 -47.19
CA SER A 44 26.78 26.35 -47.84
C SER A 44 27.13 24.91 -48.20
N VAL A 45 27.37 24.67 -49.50
CA VAL A 45 27.75 23.35 -50.02
C VAL A 45 29.05 22.85 -49.40
N LYS A 46 30.09 23.69 -49.31
CA LYS A 46 31.41 23.30 -48.78
C LYS A 46 31.31 22.78 -47.34
N TYR A 47 30.82 23.63 -46.43
CA TYR A 47 30.67 23.30 -45.02
C TYR A 47 29.75 22.10 -44.78
N PHE A 48 28.72 21.90 -45.61
CA PHE A 48 27.88 20.71 -45.53
C PHE A 48 28.63 19.44 -45.94
N LEU A 49 29.42 19.49 -47.02
CA LEU A 49 30.24 18.36 -47.45
C LEU A 49 31.34 18.03 -46.42
N ASP A 50 32.01 19.05 -45.89
CA ASP A 50 33.02 18.91 -44.84
C ASP A 50 32.43 18.26 -43.59
N ALA A 51 31.24 18.71 -43.16
CA ALA A 51 30.54 18.18 -41.99
C ALA A 51 30.16 16.70 -42.13
N LEU A 52 30.01 16.20 -43.37
CA LEU A 52 29.75 14.79 -43.67
C LEU A 52 31.01 13.98 -43.98
N GLY A 53 32.20 14.61 -43.94
CA GLY A 53 33.46 13.98 -44.30
C GLY A 53 33.58 13.66 -45.80
N ILE A 54 32.86 14.38 -46.66
CA ILE A 54 32.89 14.15 -48.12
C ILE A 54 34.03 14.97 -48.73
N THR A 55 34.95 14.28 -49.41
CA THR A 55 36.09 14.92 -50.08
C THR A 55 35.60 15.94 -51.11
N ASN A 56 36.03 17.18 -50.96
CA ASN A 56 35.68 18.28 -51.86
C ASN A 56 36.88 19.20 -52.12
N GLU A 57 36.91 19.78 -53.32
CA GLU A 57 37.96 20.71 -53.78
C GLU A 57 37.31 21.97 -54.36
N VAL A 58 37.76 23.14 -53.87
CA VAL A 58 37.25 24.44 -54.30
C VAL A 58 38.15 25.01 -55.40
N ASP A 59 37.57 25.28 -56.56
CA ASP A 59 38.24 25.97 -57.66
C ASP A 59 37.80 27.45 -57.64
N GLU A 60 38.68 28.31 -57.12
CA GLU A 60 38.42 29.76 -56.99
C GLU A 60 38.31 30.47 -58.34
N PHE A 61 39.01 29.98 -59.38
CA PHE A 61 39.00 30.61 -60.70
C PHE A 61 37.66 30.42 -61.41
N THR A 62 37.10 29.21 -61.33
CA THR A 62 35.79 28.89 -61.92
C THR A 62 34.62 29.05 -60.95
N LYS A 63 34.89 29.42 -59.69
CA LYS A 63 33.91 29.54 -58.60
C LYS A 63 33.04 28.30 -58.49
N SER A 64 33.69 27.14 -58.36
CA SER A 64 33.01 25.86 -58.28
C SER A 64 33.60 24.94 -57.22
N ILE A 65 32.81 23.99 -56.75
CA ILE A 65 33.20 22.97 -55.77
C ILE A 65 33.02 21.59 -56.43
N ASN A 66 34.12 20.86 -56.59
CA ASN A 66 34.08 19.45 -56.99
C ASN A 66 33.88 18.60 -55.73
N ALA A 67 32.90 17.71 -55.74
CA ALA A 67 32.57 16.83 -54.63
C ALA A 67 32.62 15.36 -55.06
N GLU A 68 33.32 14.55 -54.28
CA GLU A 68 33.57 13.14 -54.54
C GLU A 68 32.73 12.27 -53.60
N PHE A 69 31.53 11.88 -54.05
CA PHE A 69 30.70 10.90 -53.35
C PHE A 69 31.15 9.46 -53.64
N ASN A 70 30.68 8.48 -52.86
CA ASN A 70 31.12 7.09 -52.99
C ASN A 70 30.89 6.51 -54.40
N LYS A 71 29.73 6.78 -55.02
CA LYS A 71 29.34 6.23 -56.34
C LYS A 71 29.43 7.25 -57.49
N TYR A 72 29.49 8.54 -57.19
CA TYR A 72 29.42 9.62 -58.17
C TYR A 72 30.39 10.76 -57.83
N SER A 73 30.89 11.47 -58.84
CA SER A 73 31.50 12.79 -58.66
C SER A 73 30.64 13.87 -59.27
N THR A 74 30.60 15.05 -58.63
CA THR A 74 29.80 16.18 -59.11
C THR A 74 30.49 17.51 -58.91
N ARG A 75 30.08 18.51 -59.68
CA ARG A 75 30.61 19.88 -59.64
C ARG A 75 29.50 20.87 -59.41
N PHE A 76 29.55 21.58 -58.29
CA PHE A 76 28.66 22.69 -57.96
C PHE A 76 29.28 23.98 -58.47
N ILE A 77 28.63 24.66 -59.42
CA ILE A 77 29.14 25.91 -60.01
C ILE A 77 28.28 27.07 -59.51
N ALA A 78 28.92 28.17 -59.10
CA ALA A 78 28.22 29.39 -58.68
C ALA A 78 27.28 29.91 -59.78
N LYS A 79 26.05 30.30 -59.40
CA LYS A 79 25.02 30.83 -60.29
C LYS A 79 24.63 29.91 -61.45
N ASN A 80 24.79 28.59 -61.27
CA ASN A 80 24.37 27.59 -62.25
C ASN A 80 23.37 26.59 -61.62
N PRO A 81 22.15 26.44 -62.13
CA PRO A 81 21.18 25.49 -61.60
C PRO A 81 21.45 24.04 -62.01
N PHE A 82 22.43 23.75 -62.89
CA PHE A 82 22.71 22.40 -63.35
C PHE A 82 23.98 21.84 -62.69
N LEU A 83 23.86 20.63 -62.15
CA LEU A 83 24.95 19.83 -61.62
C LEU A 83 25.27 18.69 -62.59
N VAL A 84 26.54 18.54 -62.92
CA VAL A 84 27.00 17.41 -63.74
C VAL A 84 27.37 16.27 -62.80
N LEU A 85 26.76 15.10 -63.00
CA LEU A 85 26.99 13.88 -62.25
C LEU A 85 27.77 12.90 -63.12
N LYS A 86 28.95 12.47 -62.67
CA LYS A 86 29.76 11.44 -63.32
C LYS A 86 29.74 10.18 -62.46
N SER A 87 29.18 9.10 -62.98
CA SER A 87 29.21 7.80 -62.29
C SER A 87 30.62 7.22 -62.30
N LYS A 88 31.12 6.83 -61.13
CA LYS A 88 32.45 6.18 -61.00
C LYS A 88 32.45 4.76 -61.54
N GLN A 89 31.32 4.07 -61.54
CA GLN A 89 31.22 2.66 -61.95
C GLN A 89 31.18 2.46 -63.47
N ASN A 90 30.50 3.33 -64.23
CA ASN A 90 30.28 3.12 -65.66
C ASN A 90 30.68 4.33 -66.55
N LYS A 91 31.31 5.36 -65.96
CA LYS A 91 31.78 6.59 -66.63
C LYS A 91 30.70 7.36 -67.43
N LYS A 92 29.41 7.06 -67.22
CA LYS A 92 28.31 7.85 -67.80
C LYS A 92 28.18 9.19 -67.08
N THR A 93 27.93 10.24 -67.86
CA THR A 93 27.67 11.58 -67.35
C THR A 93 26.19 11.92 -67.53
N SER A 94 25.54 12.39 -66.47
CA SER A 94 24.16 12.90 -66.49
C SER A 94 24.11 14.30 -65.85
N SER A 95 23.07 15.07 -66.13
CA SER A 95 22.83 16.36 -65.48
C SER A 95 21.64 16.29 -64.53
N LEU A 96 21.75 16.95 -63.38
CA LEU A 96 20.67 17.16 -62.42
C LEU A 96 20.38 18.66 -62.34
N GLN A 97 19.13 19.06 -62.50
CA GLN A 97 18.72 20.46 -62.37
C GLN A 97 18.19 20.73 -60.96
N LEU A 98 18.75 21.73 -60.30
CA LEU A 98 18.29 22.30 -59.03
C LEU A 98 17.01 23.11 -59.24
N VAL A 99 16.18 23.21 -58.20
CA VAL A 99 14.91 23.97 -58.26
C VAL A 99 15.16 25.45 -58.52
N THR A 100 16.28 25.98 -58.02
CA THR A 100 16.77 27.33 -58.28
C THR A 100 18.27 27.34 -58.54
N SER A 101 18.80 28.40 -59.16
CA SER A 101 20.25 28.55 -59.33
C SER A 101 20.99 28.59 -57.99
N THR A 102 22.24 28.12 -57.97
CA THR A 102 23.09 28.26 -56.78
C THR A 102 23.39 29.74 -56.52
N HIS A 103 23.45 30.13 -55.25
CA HIS A 103 23.79 31.49 -54.85
C HIS A 103 25.26 31.57 -54.44
N PHE A 104 25.93 32.66 -54.79
CA PHE A 104 27.33 32.90 -54.41
C PHE A 104 27.40 34.14 -53.54
N ILE A 105 27.62 33.94 -52.24
CA ILE A 105 27.58 34.98 -51.21
C ILE A 105 28.81 34.77 -50.32
N ASP A 106 29.56 35.85 -50.04
CA ASP A 106 30.76 35.84 -49.20
C ASP A 106 31.78 34.73 -49.53
N GLY A 107 32.02 34.51 -50.82
CA GLY A 107 32.97 33.49 -51.29
C GLY A 107 32.46 32.04 -51.24
N MET A 108 31.24 31.81 -50.76
CA MET A 108 30.65 30.47 -50.61
C MET A 108 29.53 30.23 -51.61
N ILE A 109 29.40 28.96 -52.05
CA ILE A 109 28.28 28.50 -52.88
C ILE A 109 27.20 27.94 -51.95
N PHE A 110 26.00 28.50 -52.07
CA PHE A 110 24.81 28.10 -51.35
C PHE A 110 23.77 27.50 -52.30
N ILE A 111 23.10 26.43 -51.89
CA ILE A 111 21.97 25.85 -52.63
C ILE A 111 20.78 25.63 -51.68
N PRO A 112 19.55 25.50 -52.20
CA PRO A 112 18.40 25.19 -51.36
C PRO A 112 18.67 23.94 -50.52
N LEU A 113 18.40 24.01 -49.22
CA LEU A 113 18.67 22.91 -48.31
C LEU A 113 17.93 21.63 -48.74
N LYS A 114 16.70 21.76 -49.25
CA LYS A 114 15.94 20.62 -49.78
C LYS A 114 16.69 19.90 -50.91
N ASP A 115 17.26 20.65 -51.85
CA ASP A 115 18.00 20.09 -52.98
C ASP A 115 19.34 19.47 -52.50
N MET A 116 20.02 20.11 -51.55
CA MET A 116 21.24 19.56 -50.96
C MET A 116 21.01 18.24 -50.23
N LEU A 117 19.90 18.14 -49.48
CA LEU A 117 19.51 16.89 -48.82
C LEU A 117 19.14 15.81 -49.84
N GLU A 118 18.43 16.14 -50.92
CA GLU A 118 18.12 15.17 -51.98
C GLU A 118 19.40 14.66 -52.65
N ILE A 119 20.34 15.55 -52.98
CA ILE A 119 21.63 15.18 -53.59
C ILE A 119 22.45 14.32 -52.63
N SER A 120 22.58 14.73 -51.37
CA SER A 120 23.31 13.98 -50.36
C SER A 120 22.70 12.59 -50.16
N ASN A 121 21.38 12.50 -49.94
CA ASN A 121 20.70 11.23 -49.68
C ASN A 121 20.63 10.31 -50.90
N ARG A 122 20.69 10.84 -52.13
CA ARG A 122 20.73 10.04 -53.34
C ARG A 122 22.11 9.40 -53.58
N PHE A 123 23.19 10.07 -53.17
CA PHE A 123 24.56 9.68 -53.56
C PHE A 123 25.48 9.28 -52.41
N ASN A 124 25.03 9.46 -51.16
CA ASN A 124 25.72 9.04 -49.95
C ASN A 124 25.05 7.79 -49.33
N ASP A 125 25.80 7.01 -48.54
CA ASP A 125 25.27 5.80 -47.90
C ASP A 125 24.57 6.10 -46.55
N ARG A 126 24.77 7.32 -45.99
CA ARG A 126 24.12 7.82 -44.77
C ARG A 126 23.13 8.94 -45.11
N ALA A 127 21.94 8.92 -44.51
CA ALA A 127 20.86 9.86 -44.83
C ALA A 127 20.88 11.06 -43.88
N VAL A 128 20.72 12.27 -44.40
CA VAL A 128 20.56 13.49 -43.62
C VAL A 128 19.09 13.91 -43.65
N ILE A 129 18.47 14.08 -42.49
CA ILE A 129 17.07 14.50 -42.37
C ILE A 129 16.92 15.77 -41.54
N TYR A 130 15.79 16.45 -41.70
CA TYR A 130 15.36 17.49 -40.78
C TYR A 130 14.92 16.88 -39.45
N ALA A 131 15.47 17.39 -38.35
CA ALA A 131 14.99 17.09 -37.01
C ALA A 131 14.10 18.22 -36.47
N SER A 132 14.49 19.47 -36.72
CA SER A 132 13.73 20.67 -36.36
C SER A 132 14.19 21.86 -37.23
N PRO A 133 13.50 23.02 -37.19
CA PRO A 133 13.97 24.22 -37.90
C PRO A 133 15.41 24.56 -37.47
N ASN A 134 16.33 24.63 -38.43
CA ASN A 134 17.78 24.81 -38.24
C ASN A 134 18.58 23.64 -37.65
N ARG A 135 18.02 22.43 -37.56
CA ARG A 135 18.76 21.22 -37.14
C ARG A 135 18.59 20.06 -38.11
N LEU A 136 19.71 19.56 -38.60
CA LEU A 136 19.85 18.37 -39.42
C LEU A 136 20.49 17.27 -38.60
N ILE A 137 20.06 16.03 -38.80
CA ILE A 137 20.68 14.86 -38.18
C ILE A 137 21.06 13.89 -39.29
N VAL A 138 22.30 13.41 -39.23
CA VAL A 138 22.76 12.26 -40.00
C VAL A 138 22.21 11.02 -39.31
N VAL A 139 21.34 10.33 -40.00
CA VAL A 139 20.74 9.08 -39.56
C VAL A 139 21.39 7.98 -40.37
N ASP A 140 21.92 6.97 -39.68
CA ASP A 140 22.11 5.68 -40.32
C ASP A 140 20.73 5.18 -40.78
N PRO A 141 20.62 4.45 -41.91
CA PRO A 141 19.33 4.03 -42.48
C PRO A 141 18.46 3.13 -41.59
N LYS A 142 18.83 2.91 -40.33
CA LYS A 142 17.97 2.27 -39.34
C LYS A 142 17.21 3.34 -38.53
N ARG A 143 16.21 3.96 -39.17
CA ARG A 143 14.99 4.26 -38.41
C ARG A 143 14.40 2.92 -37.99
N GLU A 144 13.99 2.79 -36.73
CA GLU A 144 13.07 1.70 -36.39
C GLU A 144 11.88 1.76 -37.36
N GLN A 145 11.55 0.61 -37.92
CA GLN A 145 10.47 0.45 -38.87
C GLN A 145 9.16 0.91 -38.21
N ILE A 146 8.40 1.81 -38.86
CA ILE A 146 7.07 2.19 -38.35
C ILE A 146 6.19 0.94 -38.42
N ASN A 147 5.66 0.53 -37.27
CA ASN A 147 4.79 -0.62 -37.16
C ASN A 147 3.43 -0.34 -37.77
N ILE A 148 2.94 -1.29 -38.55
CA ILE A 148 1.62 -1.22 -39.20
C ILE A 148 0.73 -2.26 -38.54
N ILE A 149 -0.43 -1.83 -38.03
CA ILE A 149 -1.47 -2.74 -37.58
C ILE A 149 -1.94 -3.58 -38.78
N GLN A 150 -1.76 -4.89 -38.70
CA GLN A 150 -2.11 -5.86 -39.74
C GLN A 150 -3.51 -6.45 -39.54
N ALA A 151 -3.95 -6.57 -38.29
CA ALA A 151 -5.24 -7.12 -37.95
C ALA A 151 -5.71 -6.57 -36.62
N ALA A 152 -7.00 -6.31 -36.48
CA ALA A 152 -7.61 -6.01 -35.20
C ALA A 152 -8.99 -6.66 -35.08
N LYS A 153 -9.38 -7.09 -33.88
CA LYS A 153 -10.67 -7.73 -33.62
C LYS A 153 -11.17 -7.50 -32.20
N ILE A 154 -12.48 -7.59 -32.02
CA ILE A 154 -13.11 -7.69 -30.70
C ILE A 154 -13.54 -9.13 -30.45
N GLU A 155 -13.12 -9.70 -29.33
CA GLU A 155 -13.60 -10.99 -28.82
C GLU A 155 -14.36 -10.77 -27.51
N ILE A 156 -15.49 -11.45 -27.33
CA ILE A 156 -16.26 -11.43 -26.09
C ILE A 156 -16.34 -12.86 -25.58
N ASN A 157 -16.02 -13.03 -24.31
CA ASN A 157 -16.21 -14.29 -23.61
C ASN A 157 -16.67 -14.01 -22.17
N SER A 158 -16.72 -15.05 -21.33
CA SER A 158 -17.08 -14.91 -19.91
C SER A 158 -16.12 -14.04 -19.09
N LEU A 159 -14.95 -13.71 -19.65
CA LEU A 159 -13.86 -13.02 -18.97
C LEU A 159 -13.97 -11.50 -19.17
N GLY A 160 -14.58 -11.06 -20.27
CA GLY A 160 -14.79 -9.66 -20.60
C GLY A 160 -14.78 -9.42 -22.11
N THR A 161 -14.39 -8.21 -22.51
CA THR A 161 -14.28 -7.80 -23.91
C THR A 161 -12.84 -7.51 -24.27
N PHE A 162 -12.29 -8.21 -25.27
CA PHE A 162 -10.90 -8.13 -25.67
C PHE A 162 -10.81 -7.41 -27.02
N VAL A 163 -10.21 -6.22 -27.06
CA VAL A 163 -9.79 -5.56 -28.29
C VAL A 163 -8.35 -5.99 -28.56
N LYS A 164 -8.18 -6.91 -29.51
CA LYS A 164 -6.87 -7.45 -29.90
C LYS A 164 -6.40 -6.77 -31.17
N MET A 165 -5.14 -6.35 -31.22
CA MET A 165 -4.52 -5.82 -32.43
C MET A 165 -3.12 -6.37 -32.62
N ARG A 166 -2.81 -6.77 -33.84
CA ARG A 166 -1.52 -7.33 -34.22
C ARG A 166 -0.82 -6.39 -35.18
N ALA A 167 0.44 -6.08 -34.90
CA ALA A 167 1.32 -5.32 -35.78
C ALA A 167 2.24 -6.25 -36.58
N ASP A 168 2.90 -5.68 -37.60
CA ASP A 168 3.91 -6.37 -38.41
C ASP A 168 5.25 -6.59 -37.68
N THR A 169 5.56 -5.76 -36.69
CA THR A 169 6.67 -5.97 -35.75
C THR A 169 6.30 -5.59 -34.32
N LYS A 170 7.28 -5.60 -33.42
CA LYS A 170 7.15 -5.37 -31.97
C LYS A 170 6.56 -3.99 -31.64
N ILE A 171 5.38 -3.92 -31.01
CA ILE A 171 4.72 -2.68 -30.58
C ILE A 171 5.44 -2.11 -29.35
N LYS A 172 6.31 -1.12 -29.54
CA LYS A 172 7.05 -0.48 -28.46
C LYS A 172 6.31 0.74 -27.90
N SER A 173 6.20 0.80 -26.57
CA SER A 173 5.65 1.91 -25.78
C SER A 173 4.16 2.24 -25.99
N VAL A 174 3.38 1.95 -24.94
CA VAL A 174 1.98 2.36 -24.78
C VAL A 174 1.92 3.46 -23.73
N TYR A 175 1.43 4.64 -24.10
CA TYR A 175 0.90 5.58 -23.12
C TYR A 175 -0.59 5.36 -23.02
N ASN A 176 -1.14 5.09 -21.84
CA ASN A 176 -2.58 4.99 -21.66
C ASN A 176 -3.06 5.95 -20.58
N SER A 177 -4.30 6.40 -20.68
CA SER A 177 -4.98 7.15 -19.64
C SER A 177 -6.41 6.67 -19.57
N GLU A 178 -6.87 6.29 -18.38
CA GLU A 178 -8.21 5.80 -18.16
C GLU A 178 -9.01 6.84 -17.37
N ASN A 179 -10.25 7.09 -17.77
CA ASN A 179 -11.24 7.80 -16.95
C ASN A 179 -12.47 6.89 -16.72
N LYS A 180 -13.44 7.36 -15.93
CA LYS A 180 -14.66 6.60 -15.62
C LYS A 180 -15.37 6.09 -16.89
N THR A 181 -15.32 6.82 -18.00
CA THR A 181 -16.10 6.53 -19.22
C THR A 181 -15.31 6.06 -20.43
N SER A 182 -13.98 6.17 -20.44
CA SER A 182 -13.16 5.83 -21.60
C SER A 182 -11.72 5.49 -21.23
N ILE A 183 -11.03 4.77 -22.12
CA ILE A 183 -9.59 4.56 -22.09
C ILE A 183 -8.97 5.14 -23.36
N SER A 184 -7.98 6.02 -23.19
CA SER A 184 -7.15 6.55 -24.26
C SER A 184 -5.81 5.81 -24.27
N ILE A 185 -5.31 5.45 -25.45
CA ILE A 185 -4.08 4.70 -25.67
C ILE A 185 -3.32 5.36 -26.80
N SER A 186 -2.03 5.60 -26.63
CA SER A 186 -1.13 6.12 -27.66
C SER A 186 -0.01 5.11 -27.86
N LEU A 187 0.14 4.61 -29.08
CA LEU A 187 1.20 3.68 -29.48
C LEU A 187 2.26 4.45 -30.26
N SER A 188 3.48 4.49 -29.74
CA SER A 188 4.58 5.16 -30.44
C SER A 188 5.05 4.35 -31.65
N ASN A 189 5.52 5.02 -32.70
CA ASN A 189 6.04 4.39 -33.92
C ASN A 189 5.09 3.33 -34.53
N THR A 190 3.78 3.46 -34.32
CA THR A 190 2.76 2.53 -34.77
C THR A 190 1.64 3.31 -35.45
N ILE A 191 1.11 2.81 -36.56
CA ILE A 191 -0.01 3.43 -37.29
C ILE A 191 -1.08 2.39 -37.67
N ASP A 192 -2.34 2.80 -37.65
CA ASP A 192 -3.42 2.03 -38.28
C ASP A 192 -3.56 2.48 -39.74
N LYS A 193 -2.73 1.92 -40.61
CA LYS A 193 -2.72 2.28 -42.05
C LYS A 193 -3.83 1.59 -42.83
N SER A 194 -4.24 0.40 -42.39
CA SER A 194 -5.24 -0.43 -43.07
C SER A 194 -6.67 -0.20 -42.57
N GLU A 195 -6.86 0.78 -41.67
CA GLU A 195 -8.16 1.10 -41.05
C GLU A 195 -8.78 -0.09 -40.28
N GLU A 196 -7.96 -1.04 -39.85
CA GLU A 196 -8.40 -2.26 -39.15
C GLU A 196 -9.06 -1.91 -37.82
N LEU A 197 -8.55 -0.91 -37.08
CA LEU A 197 -9.12 -0.51 -35.79
C LEU A 197 -10.35 0.37 -35.96
N SER A 198 -10.35 1.25 -36.96
CA SER A 198 -11.49 2.14 -37.23
C SER A 198 -12.71 1.43 -37.83
N SER A 199 -12.50 0.28 -38.48
CA SER A 199 -13.56 -0.55 -39.07
C SER A 199 -14.17 -1.57 -38.11
N ILE A 200 -13.58 -1.79 -36.93
CA ILE A 200 -14.13 -2.66 -35.89
C ILE A 200 -15.50 -2.15 -35.42
N LYS A 201 -16.49 -3.04 -35.43
CA LYS A 201 -17.79 -2.76 -34.83
C LYS A 201 -17.70 -2.84 -33.30
N PRO A 202 -18.13 -1.80 -32.55
CA PRO A 202 -18.21 -1.85 -31.10
C PRO A 202 -19.05 -3.04 -30.62
N ALA A 203 -18.55 -3.76 -29.62
CA ALA A 203 -19.24 -4.91 -29.03
C ALA A 203 -18.80 -5.10 -27.57
N GLY A 204 -19.64 -5.76 -26.76
CA GLY A 204 -19.32 -6.02 -25.34
C GLY A 204 -19.24 -4.73 -24.53
N PHE A 205 -18.12 -4.52 -23.83
CA PHE A 205 -17.87 -3.32 -23.04
C PHE A 205 -17.34 -2.12 -23.85
N VAL A 206 -17.15 -2.28 -25.16
CA VAL A 206 -16.76 -1.19 -26.08
C VAL A 206 -18.02 -0.51 -26.61
N LYS A 207 -18.22 0.76 -26.26
CA LYS A 207 -19.27 1.62 -26.83
C LYS A 207 -18.83 2.29 -28.13
N HIS A 208 -17.58 2.72 -28.21
CA HIS A 208 -17.01 3.37 -29.39
C HIS A 208 -15.48 3.25 -29.39
N ILE A 209 -14.86 3.13 -30.56
CA ILE A 209 -13.40 3.22 -30.73
C ILE A 209 -13.10 4.41 -31.64
N GLY A 210 -12.50 5.45 -31.09
CA GLY A 210 -11.89 6.54 -31.85
C GLY A 210 -10.46 6.20 -32.20
N VAL A 211 -10.07 6.40 -33.46
CA VAL A 211 -8.72 6.11 -33.97
C VAL A 211 -8.16 7.35 -34.65
N LYS A 212 -6.90 7.70 -34.38
CA LYS A 212 -6.22 8.84 -34.99
C LYS A 212 -4.72 8.59 -35.14
N ASN A 213 -4.21 8.71 -36.36
CA ASN A 213 -2.77 8.66 -36.63
C ASN A 213 -2.17 10.09 -36.53
N THR A 214 -1.21 10.31 -35.62
CA THR A 214 -0.54 11.61 -35.42
C THR A 214 0.98 11.41 -35.44
N ASN A 215 1.70 12.04 -36.37
CA ASN A 215 3.18 12.06 -36.42
C ASN A 215 3.89 10.69 -36.36
N GLY A 216 3.27 9.62 -36.89
CA GLY A 216 3.82 8.26 -36.85
C GLY A 216 3.43 7.44 -35.62
N ASN A 217 2.56 8.00 -34.76
CA ASN A 217 1.97 7.34 -33.60
C ASN A 217 0.46 7.12 -33.82
N LEU A 218 -0.09 6.13 -33.12
CA LEU A 218 -1.50 5.74 -33.19
C LEU A 218 -2.18 6.06 -31.86
N GLU A 219 -3.10 7.02 -31.88
CA GLU A 219 -4.00 7.37 -30.78
C GLU A 219 -5.32 6.59 -30.91
N LEU A 220 -5.70 5.91 -29.85
CA LEU A 220 -6.92 5.13 -29.69
C LEU A 220 -7.71 5.66 -28.50
N ASN A 221 -9.03 5.81 -28.63
CA ASN A 221 -9.91 6.17 -27.53
C ASN A 221 -11.11 5.22 -27.51
N ILE A 222 -11.13 4.30 -26.55
CA ILE A 222 -12.21 3.35 -26.37
C ILE A 222 -13.17 3.88 -25.30
N VAL A 223 -14.37 4.25 -25.72
CA VAL A 223 -15.46 4.62 -24.81
C VAL A 223 -16.10 3.35 -24.27
N LYS A 224 -16.28 3.28 -22.95
CA LYS A 224 -16.83 2.14 -22.24
C LYS A 224 -18.37 2.17 -22.24
N THR A 225 -18.99 1.02 -22.04
CA THR A 225 -20.45 0.94 -21.89
C THR A 225 -20.94 1.31 -20.48
N LYS A 226 -20.10 1.18 -19.45
CA LYS A 226 -20.40 1.51 -18.04
C LYS A 226 -19.19 2.14 -17.34
N GLU A 227 -19.42 2.82 -16.22
CA GLU A 227 -18.37 3.47 -15.44
C GLU A 227 -17.49 2.51 -14.63
N ASN A 228 -18.04 1.35 -14.23
CA ASN A 228 -17.34 0.32 -13.44
C ASN A 228 -16.48 -0.63 -14.30
N VAL A 229 -16.44 -0.43 -15.62
CA VAL A 229 -15.60 -1.17 -16.55
C VAL A 229 -14.17 -0.62 -16.46
N ALA A 230 -13.22 -1.45 -16.06
CA ALA A 230 -11.79 -1.21 -16.20
C ALA A 230 -11.28 -1.72 -17.53
N ALA A 231 -10.12 -1.22 -17.95
CA ALA A 231 -9.38 -1.72 -19.10
C ALA A 231 -7.94 -2.08 -18.69
N GLU A 232 -7.48 -3.28 -19.03
CA GLU A 232 -6.08 -3.67 -18.95
C GLU A 232 -5.48 -3.78 -20.34
N ILE A 233 -4.16 -3.55 -20.43
CA ILE A 233 -3.41 -3.66 -21.68
C ILE A 233 -2.23 -4.57 -21.43
N PHE A 234 -2.09 -5.61 -22.25
CA PHE A 234 -0.95 -6.52 -22.19
C PHE A 234 -0.56 -6.99 -23.58
N TYR A 235 0.65 -7.53 -23.68
CA TYR A 235 1.25 -7.96 -24.93
C TYR A 235 1.26 -9.49 -25.03
N ILE A 236 1.04 -10.02 -26.22
CA ILE A 236 1.16 -11.45 -26.56
C ILE A 236 2.10 -11.58 -27.76
N ASN A 237 2.67 -12.77 -27.98
CA ASN A 237 3.51 -13.08 -29.13
C ASN A 237 4.76 -12.17 -29.23
N ASN A 238 5.57 -12.12 -28.18
CA ASN A 238 6.82 -11.34 -28.14
C ASN A 238 6.61 -9.83 -28.42
N GLU A 239 5.44 -9.31 -27.98
CA GLU A 239 4.97 -7.93 -28.16
C GLU A 239 4.59 -7.52 -29.60
N GLU A 240 4.34 -8.48 -30.49
CA GLU A 240 3.72 -8.22 -31.80
C GLU A 240 2.19 -8.01 -31.73
N GLU A 241 1.55 -8.50 -30.66
CA GLU A 241 0.12 -8.38 -30.44
C GLU A 241 -0.17 -7.62 -29.13
N LEU A 242 -0.97 -6.56 -29.22
CA LEU A 242 -1.47 -5.79 -28.09
C LEU A 242 -2.93 -6.18 -27.82
N VAL A 243 -3.24 -6.50 -26.57
CA VAL A 243 -4.57 -6.87 -26.13
C VAL A 243 -5.06 -5.86 -25.10
N ILE A 244 -6.21 -5.25 -25.37
CA ILE A 244 -6.92 -4.38 -24.43
C ILE A 244 -8.13 -5.16 -23.92
N HIS A 245 -8.09 -5.58 -22.67
CA HIS A 245 -9.18 -6.33 -22.06
C HIS A 245 -10.00 -5.44 -21.14
N LEU A 246 -11.28 -5.30 -21.45
CA LEU A 246 -12.27 -4.57 -20.69
C LEU A 246 -13.07 -5.52 -19.81
N PHE A 247 -13.19 -5.22 -18.52
CA PHE A 247 -13.90 -6.05 -17.54
C PHE A 247 -14.52 -5.19 -16.43
N GLU A 248 -15.57 -5.65 -15.75
CA GLU A 248 -16.13 -4.95 -14.59
C GLU A 248 -15.22 -5.17 -13.36
N ARG A 249 -14.77 -4.10 -12.70
CA ARG A 249 -13.82 -4.18 -11.55
C ARG A 249 -14.34 -5.08 -10.44
N GLU A 250 -15.64 -5.03 -10.16
CA GLU A 250 -16.29 -5.78 -9.08
C GLU A 250 -16.49 -7.27 -9.40
N ASP A 251 -16.46 -7.65 -10.68
CA ASP A 251 -16.81 -8.99 -11.16
C ASP A 251 -15.70 -9.70 -11.96
N SER A 252 -14.44 -9.23 -11.87
CA SER A 252 -13.32 -10.02 -12.39
C SER A 252 -13.33 -11.42 -11.77
N TYR A 253 -13.04 -12.44 -12.56
CA TYR A 253 -12.90 -13.81 -12.06
C TYR A 253 -11.48 -14.02 -11.50
N TRP A 254 -11.25 -15.16 -10.87
CA TRP A 254 -9.94 -15.55 -10.36
C TRP A 254 -9.32 -16.58 -11.31
N LEU A 255 -8.01 -16.53 -11.46
CA LEU A 255 -7.19 -17.51 -12.17
C LEU A 255 -6.33 -18.28 -11.15
N GLU A 256 -5.92 -19.48 -11.54
CA GLU A 256 -4.92 -20.24 -10.80
C GLU A 256 -3.85 -20.79 -11.73
N LYS A 257 -2.63 -20.90 -11.19
CA LYS A 257 -1.47 -21.55 -11.81
C LYS A 257 -0.68 -22.26 -10.72
N GLU A 258 0.08 -23.28 -11.09
CA GLU A 258 0.83 -24.08 -10.12
C GLU A 258 2.26 -24.34 -10.58
N SER A 259 3.16 -24.41 -9.62
CA SER A 259 4.52 -24.95 -9.75
C SER A 259 4.63 -26.23 -8.92
N ARG A 260 5.86 -26.69 -8.63
CA ARG A 260 6.12 -27.90 -7.84
C ARG A 260 5.55 -27.80 -6.43
N HIS A 261 5.84 -26.72 -5.72
CA HIS A 261 5.45 -26.52 -4.32
C HIS A 261 4.37 -25.47 -4.12
N PHE A 262 4.02 -24.68 -5.15
CA PHE A 262 3.09 -23.56 -5.02
C PHE A 262 1.84 -23.69 -5.87
N LYS A 263 0.75 -23.10 -5.35
CA LYS A 263 -0.44 -22.73 -6.12
C LYS A 263 -0.61 -21.22 -6.00
N ILE A 264 -0.54 -20.50 -7.11
CA ILE A 264 -0.81 -19.07 -7.13
C ILE A 264 -2.24 -18.82 -7.61
N ILE A 265 -3.00 -18.05 -6.84
CA ILE A 265 -4.34 -17.57 -7.16
C ILE A 265 -4.23 -16.06 -7.38
N TYR A 266 -4.81 -15.57 -8.48
CA TYR A 266 -4.57 -14.20 -8.91
C TYR A 266 -5.69 -13.66 -9.80
N ARG A 267 -5.71 -12.34 -9.96
CA ARG A 267 -6.59 -11.67 -10.93
C ARG A 267 -5.91 -11.61 -12.29
N PRO A 268 -6.65 -11.66 -13.42
CA PRO A 268 -6.07 -11.60 -14.77
C PRO A 268 -5.04 -10.48 -14.98
N PHE A 269 -5.24 -9.31 -14.39
CA PHE A 269 -4.29 -8.19 -14.50
C PHE A 269 -2.93 -8.45 -13.83
N HIS A 270 -2.81 -9.45 -12.96
CA HIS A 270 -1.54 -9.90 -12.37
C HIS A 270 -0.82 -10.95 -13.21
N SER A 271 -1.41 -11.49 -14.29
CA SER A 271 -0.82 -12.58 -15.11
C SER A 271 0.63 -12.30 -15.53
N HIS A 272 0.96 -11.04 -15.78
CA HIS A 272 2.30 -10.60 -16.18
C HIS A 272 3.39 -10.78 -15.10
N LEU A 273 3.02 -10.94 -13.83
CA LEU A 273 3.94 -11.17 -12.70
C LEU A 273 3.97 -12.62 -12.23
N VAL A 274 2.97 -13.43 -12.59
CA VAL A 274 2.72 -14.76 -12.01
C VAL A 274 3.91 -15.70 -12.15
N ASN A 275 4.54 -15.73 -13.33
CA ASN A 275 5.72 -16.57 -13.54
C ASN A 275 6.87 -16.15 -12.65
N ASP A 276 7.12 -14.84 -12.53
CA ASP A 276 8.21 -14.32 -11.73
C ASP A 276 7.97 -14.55 -10.24
N VAL A 277 6.72 -14.41 -9.77
CA VAL A 277 6.34 -14.76 -8.39
C VAL A 277 6.61 -16.24 -8.11
N LEU A 278 6.20 -17.15 -9.01
CA LEU A 278 6.44 -18.59 -8.84
C LEU A 278 7.93 -18.94 -8.88
N ILE A 279 8.71 -18.33 -9.79
CA ILE A 279 10.17 -18.53 -9.85
C ILE A 279 10.82 -18.05 -8.56
N SER A 280 10.50 -16.84 -8.10
CA SER A 280 11.03 -16.28 -6.85
C SER A 280 10.64 -17.14 -5.64
N ALA A 281 9.43 -17.69 -5.62
CA ALA A 281 8.95 -18.54 -4.53
C ALA A 281 9.70 -19.89 -4.48
N GLU A 282 9.85 -20.57 -5.62
CA GLU A 282 10.59 -21.83 -5.70
C GLU A 282 12.08 -21.63 -5.39
N ARG A 283 12.68 -20.57 -5.92
CA ARG A 283 14.09 -20.21 -5.66
C ARG A 283 14.34 -19.93 -4.18
N ALA A 284 13.43 -19.25 -3.50
CA ALA A 284 13.56 -18.98 -2.07
C ALA A 284 13.30 -20.22 -1.22
N LEU A 285 12.33 -21.07 -1.60
CA LEU A 285 11.97 -22.25 -0.83
C LEU A 285 13.07 -23.33 -0.83
N GLU A 286 13.73 -23.58 -1.96
CA GLU A 286 14.74 -24.64 -2.10
C GLU A 286 15.85 -24.60 -1.03
N PRO A 287 16.60 -23.49 -0.84
CA PRO A 287 17.61 -23.43 0.21
C PRO A 287 16.99 -23.44 1.61
N LEU A 288 15.79 -22.90 1.81
CA LEU A 288 15.13 -22.94 3.12
C LEU A 288 14.76 -24.37 3.53
N MET A 289 14.31 -25.21 2.58
CA MET A 289 14.03 -26.62 2.84
C MET A 289 15.27 -27.36 3.35
N VAL A 290 16.45 -27.02 2.81
CA VAL A 290 17.74 -27.58 3.26
C VAL A 290 18.13 -27.01 4.62
N ILE A 291 18.09 -25.68 4.78
CA ILE A 291 18.50 -25.00 6.02
C ILE A 291 17.66 -25.47 7.20
N PHE A 292 16.34 -25.62 7.03
CA PHE A 292 15.42 -25.97 8.12
C PHE A 292 15.06 -27.46 8.18
N GLU A 293 15.55 -28.29 7.25
CA GLU A 293 15.19 -29.72 7.12
C GLU A 293 13.66 -29.91 7.00
N TYR A 294 13.03 -29.06 6.20
CA TYR A 294 11.59 -28.98 6.05
C TYR A 294 11.14 -29.40 4.64
N LEU A 295 10.05 -30.16 4.57
CA LEU A 295 9.39 -30.55 3.33
C LEU A 295 7.90 -30.16 3.42
N PRO A 296 7.38 -29.29 2.53
CA PRO A 296 5.97 -28.95 2.51
C PRO A 296 5.10 -30.19 2.35
N SER A 297 4.14 -30.37 3.27
CA SER A 297 3.17 -31.48 3.20
C SER A 297 2.01 -31.23 2.24
N GLU A 298 1.86 -29.99 1.80
CA GLU A 298 0.85 -29.49 0.87
C GLU A 298 1.44 -28.37 0.01
N LYS A 299 0.77 -28.01 -1.09
CA LYS A 299 1.17 -26.82 -1.85
C LYS A 299 0.91 -25.57 -1.02
N ILE A 300 1.89 -24.67 -1.01
CA ILE A 300 1.76 -23.35 -0.40
C ILE A 300 0.95 -22.47 -1.35
N ILE A 301 -0.11 -21.85 -0.84
CA ILE A 301 -0.97 -20.99 -1.64
C ILE A 301 -0.41 -19.57 -1.60
N ILE A 302 -0.21 -18.95 -2.76
CA ILE A 302 0.10 -17.53 -2.88
C ILE A 302 -1.12 -16.85 -3.49
N ASN A 303 -1.69 -15.86 -2.82
CA ASN A 303 -2.74 -15.03 -3.39
C ASN A 303 -2.25 -13.60 -3.58
N THR A 304 -2.35 -13.10 -4.81
CA THR A 304 -1.87 -11.76 -5.17
C THR A 304 -2.98 -10.72 -5.03
N TYR A 305 -2.64 -9.57 -4.45
CA TYR A 305 -3.55 -8.44 -4.23
C TYR A 305 -2.97 -7.15 -4.80
N ASP A 306 -3.85 -6.27 -5.27
CA ASP A 306 -3.55 -4.90 -5.67
C ASP A 306 -4.68 -4.00 -5.11
N VAL A 307 -4.61 -3.71 -3.81
CA VAL A 307 -5.69 -3.09 -3.02
C VAL A 307 -5.21 -1.94 -2.13
N SER A 308 -3.93 -1.61 -2.21
CA SER A 308 -3.21 -0.58 -1.46
C SER A 308 -2.38 0.26 -2.43
N ASP A 309 -1.68 1.29 -1.97
CA ASP A 309 -0.62 1.92 -2.78
C ASP A 309 0.80 1.60 -2.30
N TYR A 310 0.92 0.98 -1.12
CA TYR A 310 2.13 0.37 -0.62
C TYR A 310 1.90 -1.11 -0.39
N GLY A 311 2.84 -1.93 -0.87
CA GLY A 311 2.80 -3.37 -0.74
C GLY A 311 3.29 -3.84 0.62
N PHE A 312 2.74 -4.96 1.07
CA PHE A 312 3.25 -5.77 2.15
C PHE A 312 2.85 -7.22 1.90
N SER A 313 3.29 -8.13 2.76
CA SER A 313 2.83 -9.51 2.70
C SER A 313 2.44 -9.99 4.08
N THR A 314 1.60 -11.01 4.12
CA THR A 314 1.21 -11.68 5.37
C THR A 314 1.03 -13.16 5.13
N THR A 315 1.34 -13.95 6.15
CA THR A 315 1.33 -15.40 6.05
C THR A 315 0.54 -16.05 7.19
N THR A 316 -0.11 -17.17 6.89
CA THR A 316 -0.64 -18.10 7.90
C THR A 316 -0.36 -19.54 7.50
N THR A 317 -0.18 -20.41 8.48
CA THR A 317 -0.09 -21.87 8.30
C THR A 317 -1.33 -22.60 8.75
N VAL A 318 -2.32 -21.86 9.27
CA VAL A 318 -3.59 -22.41 9.76
C VAL A 318 -4.75 -21.66 9.11
N PRO A 319 -5.70 -22.37 8.48
CA PRO A 319 -5.80 -23.83 8.43
C PRO A 319 -4.98 -24.51 7.32
N GLN A 320 -4.32 -23.75 6.45
CA GLN A 320 -3.41 -24.24 5.41
C GLN A 320 -2.29 -23.22 5.18
N ASN A 321 -1.21 -23.64 4.51
CA ASN A 321 -0.10 -22.75 4.17
C ASN A 321 -0.52 -21.72 3.12
N TYR A 322 -0.58 -20.44 3.50
CA TYR A 322 -1.12 -19.36 2.70
C TYR A 322 -0.31 -18.07 2.87
N ILE A 323 0.07 -17.46 1.75
CA ILE A 323 0.74 -16.17 1.64
C ILE A 323 -0.18 -15.21 0.88
N ARG A 324 -0.52 -14.09 1.51
CA ARG A 324 -1.17 -12.95 0.87
C ARG A 324 -0.09 -11.96 0.45
N LEU A 325 0.15 -11.83 -0.85
CA LEU A 325 1.20 -11.00 -1.44
C LEU A 325 0.57 -9.75 -2.08
N GLU A 326 0.80 -8.56 -1.52
CA GLU A 326 0.46 -7.30 -2.19
C GLU A 326 1.59 -6.92 -3.15
N ILE A 327 1.25 -6.60 -4.41
CA ILE A 327 2.23 -6.48 -5.50
C ILE A 327 2.77 -5.06 -5.67
N GLU A 328 2.31 -4.10 -4.91
CA GLU A 328 2.68 -2.68 -4.96
C GLU A 328 4.10 -2.43 -4.37
N PRO A 329 4.77 -1.32 -4.71
CA PRO A 329 6.04 -0.92 -4.08
C PRO A 329 5.98 -0.85 -2.56
N LEU A 330 7.07 -1.16 -1.86
CA LEU A 330 7.12 -0.96 -0.40
C LEU A 330 7.16 0.54 -0.05
N GLU A 331 6.72 0.91 1.15
CA GLU A 331 6.83 2.29 1.62
C GLU A 331 8.31 2.73 1.68
N PRO A 332 8.75 3.74 0.91
CA PRO A 332 10.16 4.12 0.85
C PRO A 332 10.57 4.98 2.06
N GLY A 333 11.88 5.13 2.26
CA GLY A 333 12.47 6.16 3.12
C GLY A 333 13.21 5.64 4.36
N TYR A 334 14.15 6.47 4.81
CA TYR A 334 14.96 6.33 6.02
C TYR A 334 15.82 5.06 6.10
N GLU A 335 15.97 4.30 5.00
CA GLU A 335 16.50 2.91 5.02
C GLU A 335 15.82 1.99 6.05
N VAL A 336 14.52 2.17 6.34
CA VAL A 336 13.80 1.29 7.29
C VAL A 336 13.66 -0.13 6.73
N VAL A 337 13.48 -0.25 5.41
CA VAL A 337 13.43 -1.54 4.71
C VAL A 337 14.38 -1.49 3.51
N PRO A 338 15.68 -1.79 3.69
CA PRO A 338 16.58 -1.97 2.57
C PRO A 338 16.26 -3.32 1.91
N TYR A 339 16.08 -3.31 0.58
CA TYR A 339 15.80 -4.49 -0.22
C TYR A 339 16.33 -4.34 -1.64
N ASN A 340 16.58 -5.47 -2.30
CA ASN A 340 16.94 -5.55 -3.72
C ASN A 340 15.68 -5.68 -4.61
N GLU A 341 15.30 -6.90 -5.01
CA GLU A 341 14.08 -7.17 -5.77
C GLU A 341 12.94 -7.48 -4.81
N ARG A 342 11.88 -6.67 -4.89
CA ARG A 342 10.77 -6.63 -3.92
C ARG A 342 10.10 -7.98 -3.72
N ILE A 343 9.75 -8.68 -4.80
CA ILE A 343 8.94 -9.90 -4.72
C ILE A 343 9.75 -11.05 -4.12
N GLN A 344 11.00 -11.21 -4.54
CA GLN A 344 11.93 -12.19 -3.96
C GLN A 344 12.20 -11.90 -2.48
N TRP A 345 12.41 -10.63 -2.12
CA TRP A 345 12.65 -10.22 -0.74
C TRP A 345 11.43 -10.55 0.15
N LEU A 346 10.22 -10.16 -0.27
CA LEU A 346 8.97 -10.47 0.44
C LEU A 346 8.76 -11.98 0.57
N LEU A 347 8.94 -12.75 -0.51
CA LEU A 347 8.75 -14.19 -0.45
C LEU A 347 9.77 -14.86 0.47
N SER A 348 11.02 -14.41 0.49
CA SER A 348 12.04 -14.92 1.42
C SER A 348 11.66 -14.67 2.88
N HIS A 349 11.11 -13.48 3.17
CA HIS A 349 10.59 -13.11 4.49
C HIS A 349 9.40 -14.01 4.90
N GLU A 350 8.42 -14.17 4.02
CA GLU A 350 7.17 -14.86 4.33
C GLU A 350 7.30 -16.39 4.37
N LEU A 351 8.15 -16.96 3.51
CA LEU A 351 8.34 -18.40 3.45
C LEU A 351 8.96 -18.95 4.74
N VAL A 352 9.83 -18.19 5.42
CA VAL A 352 10.35 -18.67 6.70
C VAL A 352 9.28 -18.70 7.78
N HIS A 353 8.28 -17.81 7.75
CA HIS A 353 7.10 -17.94 8.62
C HIS A 353 6.31 -19.22 8.32
N ILE A 354 6.12 -19.58 7.04
CA ILE A 354 5.51 -20.87 6.68
C ILE A 354 6.32 -22.01 7.28
N ILE A 355 7.64 -22.01 7.07
CA ILE A 355 8.50 -23.13 7.47
C ILE A 355 8.53 -23.30 8.98
N VAL A 356 8.78 -22.23 9.73
CA VAL A 356 8.86 -22.29 11.19
C VAL A 356 7.52 -22.70 11.80
N ASN A 357 6.41 -22.17 11.29
CA ASN A 357 5.09 -22.46 11.84
C ASN A 357 4.51 -23.80 11.36
N ASP A 358 4.76 -24.20 10.12
CA ASP A 358 4.24 -25.47 9.57
C ASP A 358 5.09 -26.67 9.95
N SER A 359 6.36 -26.47 10.32
CA SER A 359 7.20 -27.55 10.86
C SER A 359 6.50 -28.24 12.03
N ARG A 360 6.62 -29.56 12.09
CA ARG A 360 5.83 -30.40 12.97
C ARG A 360 6.64 -31.50 13.65
N THR A 361 6.23 -31.83 14.86
CA THR A 361 6.63 -33.03 15.58
C THR A 361 5.89 -34.27 15.05
N SER A 362 6.29 -35.46 15.51
CA SER A 362 5.56 -36.71 15.23
C SER A 362 4.13 -36.68 15.76
N ILE A 363 3.92 -36.06 16.93
CA ILE A 363 2.63 -35.96 17.62
C ILE A 363 1.68 -35.03 16.84
N GLU A 364 2.15 -33.83 16.46
CA GLU A 364 1.37 -32.91 15.64
C GLU A 364 1.04 -33.54 14.28
N GLY A 365 1.97 -34.29 13.70
CA GLY A 365 1.75 -35.06 12.47
C GLY A 365 0.62 -36.08 12.59
N PHE A 366 0.51 -36.77 13.73
CA PHE A 366 -0.60 -37.68 14.01
C PHE A 366 -1.93 -36.92 14.10
N PHE A 367 -1.99 -35.83 14.87
CA PHE A 367 -3.23 -35.07 15.05
C PHE A 367 -3.68 -34.33 13.78
N ARG A 368 -2.75 -33.77 12.98
CA ARG A 368 -3.06 -33.14 11.69
C ARG A 368 -3.74 -34.10 10.72
N LYS A 369 -3.38 -35.38 10.73
CA LYS A 369 -4.03 -36.41 9.88
C LYS A 369 -5.48 -36.67 10.26
N ILE A 370 -5.85 -36.46 11.53
CA ILE A 370 -7.21 -36.72 12.04
C ILE A 370 -8.06 -35.46 11.96
N PHE A 371 -7.52 -34.31 12.39
CA PHE A 371 -8.29 -33.10 12.62
C PHE A 371 -8.03 -31.97 11.61
N GLY A 372 -6.98 -32.08 10.79
CA GLY A 372 -6.44 -30.97 9.99
C GLY A 372 -5.60 -30.01 10.83
N LYS A 373 -5.22 -28.87 10.25
CA LYS A 373 -4.62 -27.76 11.01
C LYS A 373 -5.75 -26.86 11.50
N VAL A 374 -6.13 -27.00 12.78
CA VAL A 374 -7.37 -26.40 13.30
C VAL A 374 -7.13 -24.93 13.66
N PRO A 375 -7.87 -23.95 13.10
CA PRO A 375 -7.83 -22.57 13.56
C PRO A 375 -8.63 -22.39 14.86
N PRO A 376 -8.19 -21.51 15.78
CA PRO A 376 -9.02 -21.08 16.90
C PRO A 376 -10.31 -20.42 16.41
N ASP A 377 -11.44 -20.84 16.96
CA ASP A 377 -12.78 -20.34 16.65
C ASP A 377 -13.47 -19.82 17.91
N LYS A 378 -14.06 -18.62 17.81
CA LYS A 378 -14.69 -17.93 18.94
C LYS A 378 -16.05 -18.50 19.34
N ILE A 379 -16.76 -19.13 18.42
CA ILE A 379 -18.02 -19.82 18.68
C ILE A 379 -17.74 -21.14 19.39
N GLN A 380 -16.64 -21.79 19.03
CA GLN A 380 -16.19 -23.04 19.62
C GLN A 380 -14.76 -22.94 20.20
N PRO A 381 -14.57 -22.31 21.37
CA PRO A 381 -13.24 -22.10 21.97
C PRO A 381 -12.43 -23.38 22.24
N THR A 382 -13.07 -24.56 22.29
CA THR A 382 -12.37 -25.85 22.40
C THR A 382 -11.41 -26.11 21.24
N THR A 383 -11.64 -25.48 20.06
CA THR A 383 -10.73 -25.49 18.91
C THR A 383 -9.32 -25.01 19.24
N VAL A 384 -9.13 -24.18 20.27
CA VAL A 384 -7.79 -23.74 20.74
C VAL A 384 -6.93 -24.93 21.14
N PHE A 385 -7.49 -25.90 21.86
CA PHE A 385 -6.77 -27.11 22.26
C PHE A 385 -6.27 -27.88 21.03
N TYR A 386 -7.15 -28.08 20.04
CA TYR A 386 -6.80 -28.74 18.79
C TYR A 386 -5.77 -27.95 17.98
N SER A 387 -5.84 -26.62 18.00
CA SER A 387 -4.87 -25.76 17.33
C SER A 387 -3.48 -25.90 17.96
N LEU A 388 -3.38 -25.91 19.30
CA LEU A 388 -2.13 -26.09 20.02
C LEU A 388 -1.47 -27.45 19.74
N ILE A 389 -2.26 -28.54 19.63
CA ILE A 389 -1.71 -29.89 19.36
C ILE A 389 -1.52 -30.20 17.87
N THR A 390 -1.94 -29.30 16.98
CA THR A 390 -1.73 -29.44 15.53
C THR A 390 -0.76 -28.41 14.98
N ASN A 391 -0.53 -27.28 15.64
CA ASN A 391 0.37 -26.24 15.15
C ASN A 391 0.90 -25.38 16.31
N PHE A 392 1.77 -25.95 17.15
CA PHE A 392 2.24 -25.29 18.36
C PHE A 392 3.21 -24.13 18.10
N ASN A 393 4.07 -24.25 17.08
CA ASN A 393 5.11 -23.25 16.77
C ASN A 393 4.56 -21.86 16.44
N ARG A 394 3.33 -21.82 15.88
CA ARG A 394 2.58 -20.58 15.65
C ARG A 394 2.36 -19.76 16.92
N TYR A 395 2.40 -20.38 18.11
CA TYR A 395 2.13 -19.75 19.40
C TYR A 395 3.41 -19.27 20.11
N SER A 396 4.26 -18.59 19.34
CA SER A 396 5.46 -17.88 19.82
C SER A 396 5.29 -16.36 19.67
N PRO A 397 6.10 -15.55 20.36
CA PRO A 397 6.01 -14.08 20.26
C PRO A 397 6.15 -13.58 18.82
N ARG A 398 5.55 -12.43 18.50
CA ARG A 398 5.65 -11.84 17.16
C ARG A 398 7.07 -11.41 16.86
N TRP A 399 7.76 -10.74 17.78
CA TRP A 399 9.17 -10.37 17.58
C TRP A 399 10.07 -11.58 17.26
N HIS A 400 9.74 -12.77 17.78
CA HIS A 400 10.52 -14.00 17.52
C HIS A 400 10.31 -14.48 16.09
N GLN A 401 9.06 -14.42 15.61
CA GLN A 401 8.72 -14.69 14.21
C GLN A 401 9.42 -13.70 13.28
N GLU A 402 9.32 -12.40 13.57
CA GLU A 402 9.95 -11.36 12.75
C GLU A 402 11.49 -11.45 12.78
N ALA A 403 12.07 -11.88 13.90
CA ALA A 403 13.52 -11.97 14.05
C ALA A 403 14.17 -12.91 13.03
N ILE A 404 13.60 -14.11 12.83
CA ILE A 404 14.12 -15.07 11.86
C ILE A 404 13.84 -14.62 10.43
N ALA A 405 12.72 -13.94 10.19
CA ALA A 405 12.39 -13.38 8.89
C ALA A 405 13.37 -12.26 8.48
N VAL A 406 13.71 -11.36 9.41
CA VAL A 406 14.77 -10.34 9.23
C VAL A 406 16.15 -10.95 8.99
N TYR A 407 16.45 -12.07 9.66
CA TYR A 407 17.70 -12.77 9.45
C TYR A 407 17.78 -13.40 8.05
N ILE A 408 16.73 -14.12 7.62
CA ILE A 408 16.67 -14.76 6.31
C ILE A 408 16.64 -13.72 5.18
N GLU A 409 15.79 -12.70 5.25
CA GLU A 409 15.66 -11.68 4.20
C GLU A 409 17.02 -11.00 3.93
N THR A 410 17.81 -10.73 4.98
CA THR A 410 19.09 -10.03 4.86
C THR A 410 20.09 -10.91 4.10
N TRP A 411 20.26 -12.16 4.51
CA TRP A 411 21.29 -13.02 3.94
C TRP A 411 20.90 -13.58 2.57
N PHE A 412 19.60 -13.84 2.35
CA PHE A 412 19.10 -14.26 1.03
C PHE A 412 19.17 -13.14 -0.01
N SER A 413 19.10 -11.89 0.44
CA SER A 413 19.22 -10.71 -0.44
C SER A 413 20.65 -10.21 -0.59
N GLY A 414 21.67 -11.02 -0.21
CA GLY A 414 23.07 -10.66 -0.36
C GLY A 414 23.53 -9.51 0.54
N GLY A 415 22.86 -9.30 1.67
CA GLY A 415 23.13 -8.24 2.63
C GLY A 415 22.21 -7.02 2.52
N TYR A 416 21.33 -6.96 1.51
CA TYR A 416 20.29 -5.93 1.39
C TYR A 416 19.08 -6.28 2.28
N GLY A 417 19.22 -6.10 3.60
CA GLY A 417 18.16 -6.32 4.59
C GLY A 417 18.44 -5.61 5.92
N ARG A 418 17.47 -5.65 6.84
CA ARG A 418 17.44 -4.75 8.01
C ARG A 418 18.62 -4.90 8.98
N LEU A 419 19.25 -6.07 9.07
CA LEU A 419 20.45 -6.25 9.91
C LEU A 419 21.67 -5.43 9.46
N LEU A 420 21.68 -5.00 8.20
CA LEU A 420 22.70 -4.15 7.60
C LEU A 420 22.13 -2.76 7.22
N GLY A 421 20.94 -2.41 7.69
CA GLY A 421 20.31 -1.12 7.44
C GLY A 421 20.81 -0.03 8.39
N SER A 422 20.97 1.20 7.89
CA SER A 422 21.43 2.34 8.69
C SER A 422 20.38 2.83 9.69
N PHE A 423 19.10 2.55 9.45
CA PHE A 423 18.01 2.93 10.34
C PHE A 423 18.12 2.29 11.72
N ASP A 424 18.35 0.97 11.77
CA ASP A 424 18.46 0.24 13.04
C ASP A 424 19.68 0.74 13.83
N GLU A 425 20.81 0.99 13.17
CA GLU A 425 22.00 1.59 13.80
C GLU A 425 21.68 2.97 14.39
N MET A 426 20.97 3.80 13.62
CA MET A 426 20.50 5.10 14.09
C MET A 426 19.58 4.98 15.31
N TYR A 427 18.63 4.04 15.31
CA TYR A 427 17.69 3.84 16.40
C TYR A 427 18.41 3.48 17.71
N PHE A 428 19.25 2.44 17.70
CA PHE A 428 19.97 2.01 18.90
C PHE A 428 21.01 3.03 19.37
N ARG A 429 21.73 3.68 18.45
CA ARG A 429 22.66 4.75 18.79
C ARG A 429 21.95 5.95 19.44
N SER A 430 20.78 6.32 18.93
CA SER A 430 19.96 7.39 19.51
C SER A 430 19.44 7.01 20.89
N LEU A 431 19.00 5.76 21.10
CA LEU A 431 18.60 5.28 22.44
C LEU A 431 19.73 5.42 23.47
N VAL A 432 20.95 5.00 23.10
CA VAL A 432 22.12 5.09 23.98
C VAL A 432 22.50 6.55 24.24
N SER A 433 22.56 7.38 23.20
CA SER A 433 22.90 8.81 23.34
C SER A 433 21.87 9.59 24.17
N GLU A 434 20.59 9.23 24.09
CA GLU A 434 19.53 9.86 24.87
C GLU A 434 19.45 9.32 26.31
N GLY A 435 20.25 8.30 26.67
CA GLY A 435 20.24 7.68 27.99
C GLY A 435 18.95 6.93 28.32
N LYS A 436 18.21 6.46 27.30
CA LYS A 436 16.92 5.79 27.48
C LYS A 436 17.07 4.33 27.88
N GLY A 437 16.11 3.85 28.67
CA GLY A 437 16.02 2.44 29.05
C GLY A 437 15.63 1.57 27.85
N PHE A 438 16.25 0.40 27.75
CA PHE A 438 15.86 -0.61 26.79
C PHE A 438 14.71 -1.45 27.35
N PRO A 439 13.72 -1.84 26.53
CA PRO A 439 12.59 -2.64 26.97
C PRO A 439 13.03 -4.06 27.32
N SER A 440 12.34 -4.68 28.29
CA SER A 440 12.36 -6.13 28.40
C SER A 440 11.67 -6.74 27.19
N GLN A 441 11.89 -8.03 26.94
CA GLN A 441 11.22 -8.67 25.81
C GLN A 441 9.69 -8.58 25.89
N LEU A 442 9.13 -8.64 27.10
CA LEU A 442 7.69 -8.51 27.25
C LEU A 442 7.20 -7.09 26.94
N ASP A 443 7.97 -6.06 27.31
CA ASP A 443 7.61 -4.67 27.09
C ASP A 443 7.59 -4.29 25.59
N VAL A 444 8.37 -4.97 24.75
CA VAL A 444 8.26 -4.82 23.29
C VAL A 444 6.85 -5.22 22.81
N GLU A 445 6.30 -6.30 23.37
CA GLU A 445 4.97 -6.87 23.03
C GLU A 445 3.78 -6.14 23.66
N THR A 446 3.95 -5.56 24.85
CA THR A 446 2.83 -4.99 25.63
C THR A 446 2.82 -3.47 25.73
N LEU A 447 3.98 -2.81 25.58
CA LEU A 447 4.12 -1.36 25.75
C LEU A 447 4.59 -0.68 24.47
N GLY A 448 5.78 -1.03 24.00
CA GLY A 448 6.46 -0.36 22.90
C GLY A 448 5.64 -0.36 21.62
N SER A 449 5.13 -1.54 21.25
CA SER A 449 4.36 -1.77 20.02
C SER A 449 3.00 -1.05 19.95
N HIS A 450 2.56 -0.45 21.05
CA HIS A 450 1.27 0.23 21.14
C HIS A 450 1.36 1.73 21.42
N ASN A 451 2.41 2.19 22.12
CA ASN A 451 2.52 3.57 22.59
C ASN A 451 3.57 4.42 21.85
N THR A 452 4.46 3.81 21.07
CA THR A 452 5.53 4.53 20.37
C THR A 452 5.17 4.79 18.91
N MET A 453 5.85 5.74 18.26
CA MET A 453 5.69 5.98 16.82
C MET A 453 6.14 4.81 15.94
N PHE A 454 6.93 3.88 16.49
CA PHE A 454 7.46 2.73 15.76
C PHE A 454 6.47 1.56 15.71
N LEU A 455 5.47 1.52 16.61
CA LEU A 455 4.46 0.47 16.64
C LEU A 455 5.08 -0.95 16.53
N GLU A 456 4.49 -1.82 15.72
CA GLU A 456 4.97 -3.19 15.49
C GLU A 456 6.34 -3.24 14.78
N ASN A 457 6.86 -2.12 14.24
CA ASN A 457 8.21 -2.10 13.66
C ASN A 457 9.29 -2.47 14.70
N LEU A 458 9.01 -2.27 16.00
CA LEU A 458 9.89 -2.69 17.09
C LEU A 458 10.15 -4.20 17.12
N PHE A 459 9.23 -5.02 16.61
CA PHE A 459 9.41 -6.47 16.52
C PHE A 459 10.59 -6.85 15.62
N TYR A 460 10.72 -6.16 14.50
CA TYR A 460 11.81 -6.35 13.54
C TYR A 460 13.12 -5.79 14.07
N ILE A 461 13.10 -4.57 14.61
CA ILE A 461 14.27 -3.86 15.15
C ILE A 461 14.92 -4.65 16.30
N TYR A 462 14.15 -4.99 17.34
CA TYR A 462 14.68 -5.74 18.49
C TYR A 462 14.91 -7.22 18.17
N GLY A 463 13.99 -7.85 17.43
CA GLY A 463 14.09 -9.27 17.07
C GLY A 463 15.32 -9.56 16.21
N GLY A 464 15.49 -8.81 15.12
CA GLY A 464 16.65 -8.92 14.24
C GLY A 464 17.95 -8.73 15.01
N ARG A 465 18.07 -7.65 15.78
CA ARG A 465 19.29 -7.34 16.55
C ARG A 465 19.63 -8.39 17.59
N PHE A 466 18.63 -8.94 18.27
CA PHE A 466 18.86 -10.04 19.21
C PHE A 466 19.38 -11.28 18.49
N VAL A 467 18.80 -11.66 17.34
CA VAL A 467 19.30 -12.80 16.55
C VAL A 467 20.69 -12.53 15.96
N GLY A 468 20.98 -11.29 15.54
CA GLY A 468 22.32 -10.87 15.13
C GLY A 468 23.35 -11.07 16.24
N TYR A 469 23.05 -10.61 17.46
CA TYR A 469 23.86 -10.86 18.66
C TYR A 469 24.07 -12.36 18.92
N LEU A 470 22.99 -13.16 18.88
CA LEU A 470 23.10 -14.61 19.07
C LEU A 470 24.00 -15.26 18.02
N SER A 471 23.92 -14.82 16.76
CA SER A 471 24.79 -15.31 15.69
C SER A 471 26.25 -14.94 15.92
N ILE A 472 26.55 -13.75 16.46
CA ILE A 472 27.92 -13.33 16.78
C ILE A 472 28.52 -14.17 17.92
N VAL A 473 27.73 -14.46 18.96
CA VAL A 473 28.22 -15.12 20.18
C VAL A 473 28.21 -16.64 20.07
N TYR A 474 27.17 -17.21 19.45
CA TYR A 474 26.90 -18.66 19.46
C TYR A 474 26.94 -19.30 18.08
N GLY A 475 27.07 -18.51 17.02
CA GLY A 475 27.08 -18.95 15.64
C GLY A 475 25.71 -19.14 15.03
N SER A 476 25.65 -19.03 13.70
CA SER A 476 24.38 -19.06 12.96
C SER A 476 23.67 -20.42 12.96
N GLU A 477 24.39 -21.52 13.16
CA GLU A 477 23.80 -22.86 13.27
C GLU A 477 22.90 -22.99 14.49
N LYS A 478 23.35 -22.51 15.65
CA LYS A 478 22.54 -22.51 16.88
C LYS A 478 21.32 -21.60 16.77
N VAL A 479 21.46 -20.47 16.06
CA VAL A 479 20.33 -19.61 15.73
C VAL A 479 19.28 -20.40 14.95
N ILE A 480 19.67 -21.05 13.85
CA ILE A 480 18.73 -21.86 13.05
C ILE A 480 18.12 -23.00 13.88
N ASP A 481 18.91 -23.71 14.69
CA ASP A 481 18.42 -24.79 15.56
C ASP A 481 17.33 -24.34 16.54
N TRP A 482 17.39 -23.09 17.02
CA TRP A 482 16.34 -22.53 17.86
C TRP A 482 15.00 -22.36 17.13
N PHE A 483 15.02 -22.18 15.82
CA PHE A 483 13.81 -22.08 14.99
C PHE A 483 13.38 -23.43 14.37
N LYS A 484 14.29 -24.40 14.17
CA LYS A 484 13.98 -25.74 13.61
C LYS A 484 13.16 -26.62 14.55
N THR A 485 12.09 -27.26 14.07
CA THR A 485 11.37 -28.26 14.89
C THR A 485 11.78 -29.67 14.49
N LYS A 486 12.25 -30.46 15.45
CA LYS A 486 12.62 -31.86 15.24
C LYS A 486 11.43 -32.77 15.52
N GLU A 487 11.38 -33.92 14.85
CA GLU A 487 10.27 -34.88 15.01
C GLU A 487 10.09 -35.40 16.44
N SER A 488 11.19 -35.41 17.21
CA SER A 488 11.26 -35.83 18.62
C SER A 488 11.01 -34.72 19.63
N ASP A 489 10.88 -33.46 19.20
CA ASP A 489 10.67 -32.36 20.13
C ASP A 489 9.33 -32.51 20.86
N PHE A 490 9.29 -32.07 22.11
CA PHE A 490 8.07 -31.99 22.92
C PHE A 490 7.73 -30.50 23.15
N TYR A 491 6.48 -30.18 23.46
CA TYR A 491 5.92 -28.81 23.59
C TYR A 491 6.60 -27.93 24.68
N SER A 492 7.90 -27.63 24.54
CA SER A 492 8.74 -26.87 25.47
C SER A 492 8.65 -25.35 25.27
N GLY A 493 8.04 -24.92 24.15
CA GLY A 493 7.93 -23.52 23.75
C GLY A 493 9.27 -22.92 23.36
N PHE A 494 9.24 -21.68 22.87
CA PHE A 494 10.46 -21.03 22.35
C PHE A 494 11.51 -20.78 23.46
N VAL A 495 11.10 -20.51 24.71
CA VAL A 495 12.02 -20.33 25.85
C VAL A 495 12.70 -21.63 26.26
N GLY A 496 11.92 -22.71 26.48
CA GLY A 496 12.52 -24.00 26.86
C GLY A 496 13.44 -24.56 25.78
N LYS A 497 13.10 -24.31 24.50
CA LYS A 497 13.97 -24.61 23.37
C LYS A 497 15.22 -23.74 23.33
N PHE A 498 15.10 -22.44 23.62
CA PHE A 498 16.25 -21.53 23.73
C PHE A 498 17.25 -22.06 24.76
N GLU A 499 16.77 -22.41 25.96
CA GLU A 499 17.60 -22.95 27.03
C GLU A 499 18.30 -24.25 26.64
N THR A 500 17.61 -25.11 25.88
CA THR A 500 18.17 -26.38 25.38
C THR A 500 19.28 -26.15 24.35
N VAL A 501 19.09 -25.21 23.41
CA VAL A 501 20.04 -24.96 22.31
C VAL A 501 21.25 -24.13 22.75
N PHE A 502 21.01 -23.09 23.54
CA PHE A 502 22.05 -22.16 23.98
C PHE A 502 22.64 -22.50 25.35
N GLY A 503 22.01 -23.38 26.14
CA GLY A 503 22.45 -23.73 27.49
C GLY A 503 22.33 -22.58 28.48
N LYS A 504 21.36 -21.66 28.26
CA LYS A 504 21.28 -20.38 28.96
C LYS A 504 19.84 -19.93 29.18
N ASP A 505 19.57 -19.34 30.35
CA ASP A 505 18.30 -18.66 30.64
C ASP A 505 18.04 -17.54 29.62
N PHE A 506 16.82 -17.51 29.10
CA PHE A 506 16.42 -16.57 28.05
C PHE A 506 16.49 -15.11 28.51
N ASN A 507 15.99 -14.80 29.71
CA ASN A 507 15.97 -13.43 30.21
C ASN A 507 17.38 -12.89 30.49
N GLN A 508 18.29 -13.75 30.94
CA GLN A 508 19.70 -13.44 31.10
C GLN A 508 20.36 -13.17 29.75
N ALA A 509 20.10 -14.00 28.73
CA ALA A 509 20.61 -13.77 27.38
C ALA A 509 20.09 -12.45 26.78
N TRP A 510 18.82 -12.11 27.01
CA TRP A 510 18.26 -10.82 26.60
C TRP A 510 18.99 -9.65 27.28
N LYS A 511 19.19 -9.71 28.60
CA LYS A 511 19.93 -8.66 29.34
C LYS A 511 21.36 -8.47 28.80
N GLU A 512 22.06 -9.56 28.50
CA GLU A 512 23.41 -9.48 27.94
C GLU A 512 23.43 -8.92 26.52
N PHE A 513 22.43 -9.24 25.70
CA PHE A 513 22.23 -8.58 24.41
C PHE A 513 22.11 -7.06 24.60
N ILE A 514 21.28 -6.61 25.54
CA ILE A 514 21.11 -5.17 25.80
C ILE A 514 22.44 -4.52 26.21
N GLU A 515 23.22 -5.14 27.08
CA GLU A 515 24.52 -4.61 27.48
C GLU A 515 25.53 -4.64 26.32
N PHE A 516 25.52 -5.69 25.50
CA PHE A 516 26.31 -5.75 24.26
C PHE A 516 25.94 -4.62 23.30
N GLU A 517 24.65 -4.40 23.04
CA GLU A 517 24.17 -3.36 22.12
C GLU A 517 24.56 -1.97 22.62
N LYS A 518 24.44 -1.70 23.93
CA LYS A 518 24.90 -0.44 24.53
C LYS A 518 26.39 -0.21 24.30
N LEU A 519 27.23 -1.21 24.55
CA LEU A 519 28.68 -1.11 24.37
C LEU A 519 29.05 -0.95 22.90
N PHE A 520 28.39 -1.69 22.01
CA PHE A 520 28.58 -1.60 20.56
C PHE A 520 28.24 -0.20 20.05
N GLN A 521 27.08 0.34 20.42
CA GLN A 521 26.69 1.69 20.00
C GLN A 521 27.51 2.78 20.69
N GLN A 522 27.92 2.60 21.95
CA GLN A 522 28.84 3.55 22.60
C GLN A 522 30.16 3.66 21.82
N SER A 523 30.69 2.54 21.31
CA SER A 523 31.87 2.57 20.43
C SER A 523 31.62 3.38 19.16
N ASN A 524 30.46 3.21 18.50
CA ASN A 524 30.07 4.03 17.34
C ASN A 524 29.94 5.52 17.69
N ILE A 525 29.38 5.86 18.85
CA ILE A 525 29.30 7.23 19.36
C ILE A 525 30.71 7.81 19.55
N ASP A 526 31.62 7.04 20.16
CA ASP A 526 33.00 7.44 20.39
C ASP A 526 33.77 7.66 19.06
N PHE A 527 33.52 6.84 18.04
CA PHE A 527 34.06 7.04 16.69
C PHE A 527 33.55 8.34 16.06
N LEU A 528 32.25 8.63 16.15
CA LEU A 528 31.68 9.86 15.60
C LEU A 528 32.17 11.11 16.34
N ASN A 529 32.44 11.01 17.66
CA ASN A 529 32.99 12.08 18.48
C ASN A 529 34.44 12.46 18.16
N GLN A 530 35.13 11.72 17.28
CA GLN A 530 36.49 12.08 16.83
C GLN A 530 36.48 13.39 16.04
N GLU A 531 35.35 13.74 15.44
CA GLU A 531 35.12 15.03 14.79
C GLU A 531 34.00 15.80 15.47
N LYS A 532 34.08 17.13 15.39
CA LYS A 532 33.04 18.00 15.96
C LYS A 532 31.75 17.89 15.14
N PHE A 533 30.64 17.59 15.81
CA PHE A 533 29.31 17.61 15.19
C PHE A 533 28.95 18.99 14.63
N THR A 534 28.15 18.98 13.56
CA THR A 534 27.56 20.20 13.01
C THR A 534 26.64 20.85 14.04
N GLU A 535 26.75 22.16 14.20
CA GLU A 535 25.90 22.93 15.11
C GLU A 535 24.47 23.00 14.54
N VAL A 536 23.49 22.57 15.33
CA VAL A 536 22.06 22.58 14.99
C VAL A 536 21.33 23.57 15.89
N LYS A 537 20.39 24.33 15.32
CA LYS A 537 19.49 25.21 16.08
C LYS A 537 18.07 24.68 16.00
N GLN A 538 17.56 24.16 17.11
CA GLN A 538 16.19 23.66 17.20
C GLN A 538 15.15 24.78 16.99
N VAL A 539 14.06 24.46 16.28
CA VAL A 539 12.92 25.36 16.03
C VAL A 539 11.72 24.92 16.89
N GLY A 540 11.47 25.62 17.99
CA GLY A 540 10.42 25.22 18.95
C GLY A 540 10.84 24.00 19.79
N SER A 541 9.91 23.43 20.57
CA SER A 541 10.19 22.34 21.52
C SER A 541 9.50 21.01 21.18
N ASN A 542 8.65 20.99 20.15
CA ASN A 542 7.80 19.84 19.85
C ASN A 542 8.53 18.77 19.04
N LYS A 543 8.23 17.52 19.35
CA LYS A 543 8.59 16.34 18.55
C LYS A 543 7.35 15.83 17.82
N PHE A 544 7.50 15.50 16.55
CA PHE A 544 6.37 15.30 15.63
C PHE A 544 6.15 13.84 15.21
N GLY A 545 6.85 12.87 15.83
CA GLY A 545 6.77 11.49 15.40
C GLY A 545 7.35 11.33 14.00
N TRP A 546 6.59 10.70 13.10
CA TRP A 546 6.88 10.69 11.65
C TRP A 546 6.36 11.97 10.99
N VAL A 547 7.03 12.44 9.94
CA VAL A 547 6.71 13.69 9.25
C VAL A 547 6.70 13.52 7.72
N THR A 548 5.87 14.29 7.02
CA THR A 548 5.90 14.39 5.55
C THR A 548 7.13 15.16 5.07
N PRO A 549 7.48 15.15 3.76
CA PRO A 549 8.40 16.14 3.20
C PRO A 549 7.95 17.58 3.52
N PRO A 550 8.80 18.41 4.14
CA PRO A 550 8.44 19.78 4.47
C PRO A 550 8.23 20.62 3.20
N GLN A 551 7.44 21.68 3.30
CA GLN A 551 7.22 22.65 2.22
C GLN A 551 7.45 24.05 2.77
N ILE A 552 8.19 24.90 2.04
CA ILE A 552 8.48 26.26 2.51
C ILE A 552 7.37 27.23 2.09
N ASP A 553 6.88 28.02 3.04
CA ASP A 553 6.09 29.23 2.76
C ASP A 553 6.95 30.47 3.05
N LYS A 554 7.58 30.98 2.00
CA LYS A 554 8.48 32.14 2.09
C LYS A 554 7.75 33.42 2.47
N ARG A 555 6.44 33.52 2.19
CA ARG A 555 5.64 34.73 2.43
C ARG A 555 5.47 34.98 3.92
N ASN A 556 5.26 33.91 4.68
CA ASN A 556 5.03 33.96 6.13
C ASN A 556 6.25 33.54 6.97
N GLY A 557 7.30 33.00 6.33
CA GLY A 557 8.48 32.49 7.02
C GLY A 557 8.19 31.20 7.78
N GLU A 558 7.41 30.32 7.16
CA GLU A 558 6.88 29.10 7.76
C GLU A 558 7.27 27.86 6.96
N VAL A 559 7.20 26.70 7.62
CA VAL A 559 7.32 25.39 6.98
C VAL A 559 6.04 24.61 7.23
N VAL A 560 5.43 24.12 6.15
CA VAL A 560 4.20 23.32 6.17
C VAL A 560 4.56 21.83 6.06
N PHE A 561 4.01 21.00 6.94
CA PHE A 561 4.21 19.55 6.93
C PHE A 561 3.09 18.81 7.66
N GLY A 562 2.90 17.54 7.31
CA GLY A 562 2.07 16.60 8.05
C GLY A 562 2.87 15.83 9.10
N TYR A 563 2.22 15.40 10.17
CA TYR A 563 2.85 14.62 11.24
C TYR A 563 1.97 13.45 11.72
N HIS A 564 2.62 12.42 12.25
CA HIS A 564 1.98 11.24 12.85
C HIS A 564 2.74 10.81 14.11
N ARG A 565 2.14 11.04 15.29
CA ARG A 565 2.79 10.82 16.60
C ARG A 565 1.87 10.17 17.62
N PRO A 566 2.42 9.59 18.70
CA PRO A 566 1.66 9.13 19.86
C PRO A 566 0.69 10.18 20.38
N HIS A 567 -0.49 9.72 20.81
CA HIS A 567 -1.48 10.49 21.55
C HIS A 567 -2.25 11.57 20.78
N GLU A 568 -1.97 11.78 19.50
CA GLU A 568 -2.65 12.77 18.67
C GLU A 568 -3.10 12.18 17.33
N LEU A 569 -4.18 12.73 16.78
CA LEU A 569 -4.58 12.41 15.41
C LEU A 569 -3.60 13.05 14.43
N ALA A 570 -3.17 12.28 13.43
CA ALA A 570 -2.34 12.81 12.35
C ALA A 570 -3.01 14.01 11.68
N SER A 571 -2.21 15.04 11.42
CA SER A 571 -2.66 16.36 10.98
C SER A 571 -1.58 17.04 10.14
N ILE A 572 -2.00 18.06 9.37
CA ILE A 572 -1.14 18.96 8.60
C ILE A 572 -1.10 20.31 9.29
N GLN A 573 0.10 20.89 9.41
CA GLN A 573 0.33 22.14 10.11
C GLN A 573 1.39 23.02 9.43
N SER A 574 1.38 24.31 9.74
CA SER A 574 2.48 25.25 9.52
C SER A 574 3.29 25.43 10.81
N LEU A 575 4.59 25.65 10.68
CA LEU A 575 5.52 25.98 11.76
C LEU A 575 6.24 27.28 11.41
N ASN A 576 6.09 28.28 12.26
CA ASN A 576 6.80 29.55 12.10
C ASN A 576 8.26 29.43 12.53
N LEU A 577 9.20 29.64 11.61
CA LEU A 577 10.63 29.38 11.84
C LEU A 577 11.27 30.35 12.85
N LYS A 578 10.67 31.53 13.07
CA LYS A 578 11.18 32.54 14.00
C LYS A 578 10.68 32.31 15.43
N THR A 579 9.39 31.99 15.57
CA THR A 579 8.74 31.87 16.89
C THR A 579 8.70 30.43 17.40
N GLY A 580 8.81 29.43 16.52
CA GLY A 580 8.66 28.02 16.86
C GLY A 580 7.21 27.59 17.17
N ILE A 581 6.22 28.44 16.84
CA ILE A 581 4.80 28.18 17.06
C ILE A 581 4.21 27.47 15.84
N SER A 582 3.40 26.44 16.08
CA SER A 582 2.69 25.68 15.04
C SER A 582 1.20 26.05 14.95
N LYS A 583 0.63 26.03 13.75
CA LYS A 583 -0.82 26.16 13.48
C LYS A 583 -1.29 24.94 12.69
N ILE A 584 -2.27 24.20 13.22
CA ILE A 584 -2.91 23.09 12.52
C ILE A 584 -3.85 23.66 11.44
N HIS A 585 -3.75 23.11 10.23
CA HIS A 585 -4.59 23.48 9.09
C HIS A 585 -5.74 22.49 8.90
N THR A 586 -5.41 21.20 8.74
CA THR A 586 -6.42 20.16 8.53
C THR A 586 -5.97 18.83 9.13
N SER A 587 -6.93 17.94 9.35
CA SER A 587 -6.67 16.60 9.87
C SER A 587 -6.34 15.63 8.74
N LEU A 588 -5.47 14.64 9.01
CA LEU A 588 -5.07 13.61 8.06
C LEU A 588 -5.63 12.24 8.48
N PRO A 589 -6.78 11.80 7.93
CA PRO A 589 -7.52 10.65 8.47
C PRO A 589 -6.85 9.29 8.33
N THR A 590 -6.08 9.09 7.27
CA THR A 590 -5.48 7.81 6.89
C THR A 590 -4.00 8.00 6.57
N PRO A 591 -3.17 8.32 7.59
CA PRO A 591 -1.74 8.49 7.41
C PRO A 591 -1.06 7.16 7.13
N SER A 592 0.05 7.19 6.38
CA SER A 592 0.98 6.07 6.35
C SER A 592 1.86 6.02 7.60
N MET A 593 2.67 4.96 7.75
CA MET A 593 3.52 4.83 8.93
C MET A 593 4.71 5.78 8.84
N LEU A 594 5.52 5.68 7.78
CA LEU A 594 6.81 6.38 7.67
C LEU A 594 6.71 7.73 6.97
N GLN A 595 6.03 7.77 5.82
CA GLN A 595 5.90 8.98 4.99
C GLN A 595 4.75 9.88 5.43
N VAL A 596 3.81 9.37 6.23
CA VAL A 596 2.59 10.04 6.71
C VAL A 596 1.60 10.35 5.59
N ALA A 597 2.00 11.15 4.61
CA ALA A 597 1.29 11.44 3.38
C ALA A 597 2.25 12.03 2.35
N SER A 598 1.88 11.96 1.07
CA SER A 598 2.53 12.78 0.07
C SER A 598 1.99 14.21 0.12
N THR A 599 2.87 15.20 -0.01
CA THR A 599 2.52 16.62 0.09
C THR A 599 3.30 17.45 -0.93
N ALA A 600 2.66 18.47 -1.50
CA ALA A 600 3.31 19.47 -2.35
C ALA A 600 2.65 20.85 -2.15
N TYR A 601 3.40 21.93 -2.31
CA TYR A 601 2.89 23.29 -2.07
C TYR A 601 3.14 24.21 -3.26
N ASP A 602 2.07 24.82 -3.76
CA ASP A 602 2.13 25.94 -4.69
C ASP A 602 2.19 27.26 -3.90
N GLU A 603 3.40 27.73 -3.62
CA GLU A 603 3.61 28.94 -2.81
C GLU A 603 3.02 30.22 -3.45
N VAL A 604 2.83 30.21 -4.78
CA VAL A 604 2.29 31.37 -5.52
C VAL A 604 0.79 31.51 -5.30
N ASN A 605 0.07 30.39 -5.33
CA ASN A 605 -1.39 30.36 -5.19
C ASN A 605 -1.87 30.02 -3.76
N GLY A 606 -0.97 29.68 -2.83
CA GLY A 606 -1.34 29.24 -1.49
C GLY A 606 -2.03 27.87 -1.46
N LEU A 607 -1.76 27.01 -2.43
CA LEU A 607 -2.43 25.70 -2.55
C LEU A 607 -1.52 24.59 -2.03
N LEU A 608 -1.98 23.91 -0.98
CA LEU A 608 -1.34 22.73 -0.42
C LEU A 608 -2.03 21.46 -0.92
N PHE A 609 -1.31 20.63 -1.64
CA PHE A 609 -1.76 19.32 -2.09
C PHE A 609 -1.32 18.26 -1.09
N PHE A 610 -2.22 17.32 -0.78
CA PHE A 610 -1.89 16.18 0.06
C PHE A 610 -2.72 14.96 -0.28
N THR A 611 -2.21 13.78 0.09
CA THR A 611 -2.90 12.51 -0.14
C THR A 611 -3.62 12.00 1.11
N THR A 612 -4.79 11.39 0.93
CA THR A 612 -5.44 10.52 1.93
C THR A 612 -5.38 9.08 1.46
N ASN A 613 -5.78 8.12 2.30
CA ASN A 613 -5.77 6.68 2.04
C ASN A 613 -4.35 6.12 1.85
N ASN A 614 -3.36 6.69 2.57
CA ASN A 614 -1.95 6.37 2.39
C ASN A 614 -1.51 4.98 2.85
N ASN A 615 -2.31 4.30 3.69
CA ASN A 615 -2.03 2.94 4.19
C ASN A 615 -3.23 1.99 4.07
N GLN A 616 -4.32 2.45 3.46
CA GLN A 616 -5.57 1.70 3.38
C GLN A 616 -6.30 2.13 2.12
N LEU A 617 -6.43 1.23 1.14
CA LEU A 617 -7.08 1.49 -0.16
C LEU A 617 -6.22 2.36 -1.08
N PHE A 618 -6.87 2.93 -2.10
CA PHE A 618 -6.24 3.75 -3.13
C PHE A 618 -6.21 5.22 -2.70
N ARG A 619 -5.05 5.88 -2.87
CA ARG A 619 -4.86 7.27 -2.47
C ARG A 619 -5.78 8.21 -3.23
N ASP A 620 -6.39 9.13 -2.50
CA ASP A 620 -7.00 10.33 -3.07
C ASP A 620 -6.02 11.49 -3.04
N ILE A 621 -6.17 12.44 -3.95
CA ILE A 621 -5.48 13.73 -3.92
C ILE A 621 -6.46 14.82 -3.51
N TRP A 622 -6.08 15.57 -2.48
CA TRP A 622 -6.79 16.74 -1.97
C TRP A 622 -5.96 18.01 -2.19
N VAL A 623 -6.67 19.13 -2.26
CA VAL A 623 -6.08 20.47 -2.17
C VAL A 623 -6.71 21.22 -1.00
N TYR A 624 -5.89 21.97 -0.28
CA TYR A 624 -6.25 22.88 0.79
C TYR A 624 -5.68 24.25 0.47
N ASP A 625 -6.52 25.27 0.50
CA ASP A 625 -6.11 26.67 0.35
C ASP A 625 -5.74 27.21 1.74
N VAL A 626 -4.46 27.57 1.91
CA VAL A 626 -3.93 28.01 3.22
C VAL A 626 -4.39 29.41 3.63
N GLU A 627 -4.97 30.18 2.71
CA GLU A 627 -5.47 31.54 2.96
C GLU A 627 -6.97 31.52 3.30
N THR A 628 -7.75 30.70 2.60
CA THR A 628 -9.22 30.63 2.79
C THR A 628 -9.67 29.51 3.74
N ASP A 629 -8.78 28.57 4.06
CA ASP A 629 -9.05 27.33 4.79
C ASP A 629 -10.05 26.40 4.05
N ASP A 630 -10.28 26.62 2.74
CA ASP A 630 -11.12 25.75 1.91
C ASP A 630 -10.39 24.47 1.51
N GLN A 631 -11.08 23.33 1.65
CA GLN A 631 -10.57 22.01 1.29
C GLN A 631 -11.42 21.36 0.19
N LYS A 632 -10.77 20.74 -0.81
CA LYS A 632 -11.45 20.05 -1.91
C LYS A 632 -10.70 18.79 -2.37
N MET A 633 -11.43 17.70 -2.60
CA MET A 633 -10.88 16.52 -3.27
C MET A 633 -10.70 16.81 -4.77
N LEU A 634 -9.50 16.62 -5.29
CA LEU A 634 -9.19 16.78 -6.71
C LEU A 634 -9.37 15.49 -7.48
N PHE A 635 -8.79 14.40 -6.98
CA PHE A 635 -8.80 13.10 -7.65
C PHE A 635 -9.07 11.99 -6.65
N GLU A 636 -10.20 11.32 -6.82
CA GLU A 636 -10.61 10.14 -6.05
C GLU A 636 -9.88 8.89 -6.59
N ASN A 637 -9.33 8.04 -5.70
CA ASN A 637 -8.61 6.81 -6.03
C ASN A 637 -7.55 7.00 -7.12
N ALA A 638 -6.81 8.12 -7.07
CA ALA A 638 -5.78 8.48 -8.04
C ALA A 638 -4.55 7.56 -7.98
N ARG A 639 -4.37 6.85 -6.86
CA ARG A 639 -3.21 5.98 -6.58
C ARG A 639 -1.85 6.67 -6.73
N ALA A 640 -1.87 7.99 -6.62
CA ALA A 640 -0.75 8.87 -6.89
C ALA A 640 -0.19 9.45 -5.59
N GLY A 641 1.13 9.50 -5.49
CA GLY A 641 1.87 10.16 -4.43
C GLY A 641 3.16 10.78 -4.97
N ASP A 642 4.17 10.89 -4.10
CA ASP A 642 5.45 11.56 -4.39
C ASP A 642 5.27 12.89 -5.14
N LEU A 643 4.30 13.69 -4.67
CA LEU A 643 3.82 14.89 -5.30
C LEU A 643 4.87 16.01 -5.30
N THR A 644 4.90 16.80 -6.38
CA THR A 644 5.64 18.07 -6.45
C THR A 644 4.93 19.04 -7.40
N VAL A 645 5.19 20.35 -7.30
CA VAL A 645 4.50 21.38 -8.09
C VAL A 645 5.48 22.19 -8.92
N ASN A 646 5.21 22.34 -10.21
CA ASN A 646 5.93 23.28 -11.05
C ASN A 646 5.48 24.72 -10.76
N LEU A 647 6.32 25.53 -10.11
CA LEU A 647 5.94 26.89 -9.71
C LEU A 647 5.72 27.87 -10.87
N LYS A 648 6.13 27.54 -12.11
CA LYS A 648 5.87 28.38 -13.30
C LYS A 648 4.55 28.07 -13.97
N THR A 649 4.22 26.79 -14.11
CA THR A 649 3.00 26.35 -14.81
C THR A 649 1.86 26.01 -13.85
N HIS A 650 2.17 25.88 -12.56
CA HIS A 650 1.31 25.37 -11.50
C HIS A 650 0.89 23.91 -11.70
N ASP A 651 1.56 23.16 -12.58
CA ASP A 651 1.24 21.76 -12.81
C ASP A 651 1.63 20.89 -11.60
N LEU A 652 0.74 19.97 -11.23
CA LEU A 652 0.99 19.00 -10.16
C LEU A 652 1.59 17.73 -10.76
N TRP A 653 2.81 17.39 -10.35
CA TRP A 653 3.51 16.17 -10.73
C TRP A 653 3.42 15.13 -9.61
N GLY A 654 3.55 13.85 -9.97
CA GLY A 654 3.53 12.76 -9.01
C GLY A 654 3.92 11.42 -9.62
N VAL A 655 3.82 10.38 -8.80
CA VAL A 655 4.05 8.98 -9.18
C VAL A 655 2.79 8.17 -8.86
N GLU A 656 2.23 7.55 -9.89
CA GLU A 656 1.09 6.64 -9.78
C GLU A 656 1.59 5.20 -9.62
N HIS A 657 0.99 4.46 -8.67
CA HIS A 657 1.20 3.02 -8.51
C HIS A 657 -0.02 2.26 -9.06
N ASP A 658 0.20 1.44 -10.08
CA ASP A 658 -0.87 0.64 -10.70
C ASP A 658 -0.33 -0.73 -11.10
N ARG A 659 -0.97 -1.81 -10.61
CA ARG A 659 -0.63 -3.19 -10.98
C ARG A 659 0.86 -3.54 -10.78
N GLY A 660 1.45 -3.04 -9.70
CA GLY A 660 2.87 -3.24 -9.37
C GLY A 660 3.87 -2.41 -10.19
N THR A 661 3.39 -1.48 -11.03
CA THR A 661 4.21 -0.56 -11.85
C THR A 661 4.14 0.88 -11.33
N ALA A 662 5.28 1.58 -11.32
CA ALA A 662 5.33 3.00 -11.02
C ALA A 662 5.32 3.84 -12.31
N THR A 663 4.50 4.88 -12.36
CA THR A 663 4.33 5.74 -13.54
C THR A 663 4.47 7.21 -13.17
N LEU A 664 5.33 7.95 -13.86
CA LEU A 664 5.40 9.41 -13.75
C LEU A 664 4.14 10.02 -14.35
N ILE A 665 3.49 10.89 -13.59
CA ILE A 665 2.24 11.55 -13.99
C ILE A 665 2.31 13.07 -13.80
N VAL A 666 1.46 13.77 -14.52
CA VAL A 666 1.24 15.22 -14.37
C VAL A 666 -0.23 15.57 -14.47
N SER A 667 -0.69 16.52 -13.66
CA SER A 667 -1.99 17.16 -13.78
C SER A 667 -1.79 18.66 -14.05
N PRO A 668 -2.04 19.09 -15.29
CA PRO A 668 -1.87 20.50 -15.62
C PRO A 668 -2.88 21.39 -14.90
N PHE A 669 -2.47 22.60 -14.50
CA PHE A 669 -3.40 23.59 -13.95
C PHE A 669 -4.53 23.89 -14.96
N PRO A 670 -5.82 23.92 -14.59
CA PRO A 670 -6.37 23.92 -13.22
C PRO A 670 -6.83 22.53 -12.72
N TYR A 671 -5.99 21.51 -12.85
CA TYR A 671 -6.13 20.16 -12.26
C TYR A 671 -7.39 19.40 -12.69
N ARG A 672 -7.70 19.41 -13.99
CA ARG A 672 -8.92 18.76 -14.51
C ARG A 672 -8.77 17.27 -14.80
N LYS A 673 -7.53 16.80 -14.99
CA LYS A 673 -7.22 15.41 -15.34
C LYS A 673 -5.77 15.07 -14.98
N ILE A 674 -5.50 13.79 -14.80
CA ILE A 674 -4.15 13.24 -14.69
C ILE A 674 -3.71 12.73 -16.07
N ILE A 675 -2.46 13.00 -16.44
CA ILE A 675 -1.81 12.56 -17.67
C ILE A 675 -0.64 11.65 -17.26
N ARG A 676 -0.63 10.40 -17.76
CA ARG A 676 0.50 9.48 -17.58
C ARG A 676 1.59 9.80 -18.59
N LEU A 677 2.81 9.99 -18.11
CA LEU A 677 3.95 10.38 -18.93
C LEU A 677 4.85 9.20 -19.24
N VAL A 678 5.37 8.48 -18.25
CA VAL A 678 6.29 7.35 -18.47
C VAL A 678 6.07 6.29 -17.40
N ALA A 679 5.73 5.07 -17.83
CA ALA A 679 5.76 3.89 -16.96
C ALA A 679 7.19 3.37 -16.85
N LEU A 680 7.66 3.13 -15.63
CA LEU A 680 9.00 2.63 -15.40
C LEU A 680 9.13 1.14 -15.76
N PRO A 681 10.35 0.68 -16.08
CA PRO A 681 10.63 -0.75 -16.21
C PRO A 681 10.20 -1.52 -14.96
N LYS A 682 9.92 -2.81 -15.14
CA LYS A 682 9.50 -3.68 -14.04
C LYS A 682 10.53 -3.66 -12.90
N GLY A 683 10.04 -3.38 -11.69
CA GLY A 683 10.84 -3.37 -10.46
C GLY A 683 11.66 -2.09 -10.24
N ASP A 684 11.71 -1.18 -11.22
CA ASP A 684 12.20 0.17 -10.99
C ASP A 684 11.13 0.97 -10.24
N GLU A 685 11.56 1.73 -9.24
CA GLU A 685 10.71 2.57 -8.40
C GLU A 685 11.28 3.99 -8.38
N ILE A 686 10.42 5.01 -8.46
CA ILE A 686 10.81 6.42 -8.38
C ILE A 686 10.01 7.12 -7.29
N PHE A 687 10.68 7.93 -6.47
CA PHE A 687 10.06 8.63 -5.35
C PHE A 687 10.80 9.93 -4.98
N ASN A 688 10.21 10.71 -4.08
CA ASN A 688 10.67 12.03 -3.63
C ASN A 688 10.98 12.99 -4.80
N LEU A 689 9.97 13.28 -5.63
CA LEU A 689 10.10 14.25 -6.72
C LEU A 689 10.34 15.67 -6.19
N SER A 690 11.21 16.42 -6.86
CA SER A 690 11.48 17.82 -6.56
C SER A 690 11.83 18.59 -7.82
N ILE A 691 11.05 19.61 -8.15
CA ILE A 691 11.27 20.43 -9.34
C ILE A 691 11.98 21.74 -9.01
N ASP A 692 12.87 22.17 -9.89
CA ASP A 692 13.58 23.44 -9.72
C ASP A 692 12.68 24.66 -9.99
N ASN A 693 13.09 25.84 -9.54
CA ASN A 693 12.35 27.09 -9.79
C ASN A 693 12.27 27.47 -11.28
N SER A 694 13.10 26.87 -12.13
CA SER A 694 13.00 27.06 -13.58
C SER A 694 11.83 26.26 -14.16
N GLY A 695 11.33 25.24 -13.47
CA GLY A 695 10.27 24.35 -13.94
C GLY A 695 10.73 23.40 -15.04
N GLU A 696 12.04 23.30 -15.30
CA GLU A 696 12.62 22.50 -16.39
C GLU A 696 13.26 21.21 -15.88
N ASN A 697 13.82 21.22 -14.66
CA ASN A 697 14.58 20.08 -14.13
C ASN A 697 13.87 19.47 -12.93
N ILE A 698 13.66 18.15 -12.98
CA ILE A 698 13.11 17.38 -11.87
C ILE A 698 14.21 16.50 -11.31
N ALA A 699 14.46 16.61 -10.01
CA ALA A 699 15.26 15.66 -9.24
C ALA A 699 14.34 14.61 -8.63
N ALA A 700 14.81 13.37 -8.57
CA ALA A 700 14.08 12.24 -7.99
C ALA A 700 15.03 11.17 -7.49
N ILE A 701 14.52 10.25 -6.67
CA ILE A 701 15.23 9.04 -6.28
C ILE A 701 14.76 7.88 -7.14
N LEU A 702 15.68 7.22 -7.83
CA LEU A 702 15.44 5.99 -8.59
C LEU A 702 16.04 4.80 -7.84
N LYS A 703 15.19 3.82 -7.51
CA LYS A 703 15.61 2.52 -6.97
C LYS A 703 15.46 1.45 -8.04
N LYS A 704 16.50 0.64 -8.22
CA LYS A 704 16.53 -0.48 -9.15
C LYS A 704 16.41 -1.83 -8.42
N PRO A 705 15.97 -2.90 -9.10
CA PRO A 705 15.93 -4.26 -8.53
C PRO A 705 17.27 -4.79 -8.03
N SER A 706 18.40 -4.18 -8.42
CA SER A 706 19.72 -4.50 -7.87
C SER A 706 19.91 -4.07 -6.42
N GLY A 707 18.98 -3.30 -5.86
CA GLY A 707 19.13 -2.62 -4.56
C GLY A 707 19.82 -1.26 -4.66
N GLN A 708 20.34 -0.88 -5.84
CA GLN A 708 20.96 0.44 -6.04
C GLN A 708 19.90 1.54 -6.01
N GLN A 709 20.10 2.51 -5.12
CA GLN A 709 19.31 3.73 -5.02
C GLN A 709 20.15 4.92 -5.49
N SER A 710 19.58 5.77 -6.35
CA SER A 710 20.31 6.87 -7.00
C SER A 710 19.50 8.15 -7.03
N LEU A 711 20.16 9.28 -6.78
CA LEU A 711 19.65 10.60 -7.07
C LEU A 711 19.84 10.88 -8.56
N ILE A 712 18.73 11.10 -9.26
CA ILE A 712 18.69 11.36 -10.69
C ILE A 712 18.07 12.73 -10.99
N ILE A 713 18.43 13.31 -12.14
CA ILE A 713 17.83 14.54 -12.68
C ILE A 713 17.40 14.29 -14.11
N PHE A 714 16.19 14.73 -14.48
CA PHE A 714 15.67 14.66 -15.85
C PHE A 714 14.90 15.93 -16.22
N ASN A 715 14.69 16.13 -17.52
CA ASN A 715 14.03 17.33 -18.03
C ASN A 715 12.50 17.15 -18.15
N ALA A 716 11.74 18.03 -17.51
CA ALA A 716 10.28 18.00 -17.51
C ALA A 716 9.69 18.27 -18.90
N ASN A 717 10.27 19.21 -19.66
CA ASN A 717 9.76 19.60 -20.99
C ASN A 717 9.95 18.48 -22.02
N GLU A 718 11.05 17.74 -21.94
CA GLU A 718 11.29 16.58 -22.80
C GLU A 718 10.28 15.47 -22.54
N LEU A 719 9.99 15.16 -21.27
CA LEU A 719 8.94 14.19 -20.92
C LEU A 719 7.56 14.64 -21.40
N LEU A 720 7.21 15.92 -21.22
CA LEU A 720 5.95 16.49 -21.72
C LEU A 720 5.86 16.45 -23.26
N ALA A 721 6.99 16.52 -23.97
CA ALA A 721 7.07 16.38 -25.41
C ALA A 721 6.97 14.91 -25.90
N GLY A 722 6.92 13.94 -24.97
CA GLY A 722 6.81 12.51 -25.26
C GLY A 722 8.14 11.78 -25.44
N SER A 723 9.27 12.39 -25.05
CA SER A 723 10.57 11.73 -25.04
C SER A 723 10.61 10.61 -23.99
N PRO A 724 11.43 9.55 -24.20
CA PRO A 724 11.71 8.58 -23.15
C PRO A 724 12.37 9.24 -21.93
N LEU A 725 12.28 8.60 -20.76
CA LEU A 725 12.94 9.06 -19.56
C LEU A 725 14.47 8.91 -19.69
N GLU A 726 15.13 9.99 -20.12
CA GLU A 726 16.57 10.17 -20.04
C GLU A 726 16.93 10.96 -18.79
N TYR A 727 17.93 10.49 -18.04
CA TYR A 727 18.30 11.08 -16.76
C TYR A 727 19.81 11.10 -16.52
N LEU A 728 20.27 12.07 -15.75
CA LEU A 728 21.62 12.18 -15.23
C LEU A 728 21.66 11.68 -13.78
N THR A 729 22.52 10.71 -13.49
CA THR A 729 22.79 10.28 -12.10
C THR A 729 23.77 11.24 -11.43
N ILE A 730 23.35 11.83 -10.30
CA ILE A 730 24.20 12.70 -9.47
C ILE A 730 24.99 11.91 -8.44
N SER A 731 24.34 10.98 -7.74
CA SER A 731 24.97 10.13 -6.74
C SER A 731 24.18 8.85 -6.55
N SER A 732 24.87 7.74 -6.26
CA SER A 732 24.29 6.49 -5.76
C SER A 732 24.85 6.10 -4.38
N ASN A 733 25.60 7.00 -3.74
CA ASN A 733 26.30 6.69 -2.49
C ASN A 733 25.37 6.89 -1.29
N GLY A 734 25.30 5.89 -0.41
CA GLY A 734 24.61 5.96 0.87
C GLY A 734 23.09 6.14 0.76
N SER A 735 22.43 5.52 -0.23
CA SER A 735 20.98 5.54 -0.41
C SER A 735 20.38 6.96 -0.32
N PRO A 736 20.64 7.83 -1.31
CA PRO A 736 20.19 9.23 -1.26
C PRO A 736 18.67 9.35 -1.21
N GLU A 737 18.16 10.32 -0.45
CA GLU A 737 16.73 10.56 -0.24
C GLU A 737 16.37 12.05 -0.15
N ASN A 738 15.09 12.37 -0.37
CA ASN A 738 14.50 13.70 -0.21
C ASN A 738 15.29 14.84 -0.88
N PRO A 739 15.47 14.83 -2.21
CA PRO A 739 16.14 15.90 -2.91
C PRO A 739 15.37 17.23 -2.85
N SER A 740 16.08 18.35 -2.74
CA SER A 740 15.50 19.69 -2.79
C SER A 740 16.42 20.71 -3.47
N TRP A 741 15.84 21.60 -4.26
CA TRP A 741 16.59 22.61 -4.99
C TRP A 741 16.80 23.87 -4.15
N SER A 742 17.95 24.52 -4.33
CA SER A 742 18.13 25.90 -3.87
C SER A 742 17.25 26.86 -4.67
N THR A 743 16.91 27.99 -4.07
CA THR A 743 16.10 29.04 -4.71
C THR A 743 16.74 29.56 -6.00
N SER A 744 18.09 29.52 -6.07
CA SER A 744 18.87 29.94 -7.23
C SER A 744 19.01 28.89 -8.34
N GLY A 745 18.66 27.63 -8.08
CA GLY A 745 18.92 26.49 -8.97
C GLY A 745 20.40 26.07 -9.06
N LYS A 746 21.32 26.74 -8.33
CA LYS A 746 22.77 26.45 -8.37
C LYS A 746 23.19 25.25 -7.53
N TYR A 747 22.33 24.83 -6.61
CA TYR A 747 22.57 23.76 -5.67
C TYR A 747 21.36 22.81 -5.60
N LEU A 748 21.67 21.53 -5.42
CA LEU A 748 20.73 20.46 -5.09
C LEU A 748 21.16 19.84 -3.75
N TYR A 749 20.23 19.71 -2.81
CA TYR A 749 20.43 19.13 -1.48
C TYR A 749 19.72 17.79 -1.36
N TRP A 750 20.22 16.88 -0.52
CA TRP A 750 19.56 15.60 -0.18
C TRP A 750 20.14 15.05 1.12
N ASN A 751 19.50 14.04 1.72
CA ASN A 751 20.09 13.27 2.83
C ASN A 751 20.59 11.89 2.38
N ALA A 752 21.68 11.39 2.95
CA ALA A 752 22.26 10.07 2.63
C ALA A 752 23.11 9.52 3.78
N PHE A 753 23.30 8.20 3.81
CA PHE A 753 23.99 7.41 4.84
C PHE A 753 25.43 6.98 4.45
N THR A 754 26.21 7.84 3.77
CA THR A 754 27.52 7.40 3.22
C THR A 754 28.53 6.91 4.26
N ASN A 755 28.41 7.39 5.51
CA ASN A 755 29.21 6.96 6.67
C ASN A 755 28.39 6.14 7.68
N GLY A 756 27.19 5.67 7.28
CA GLY A 756 26.19 4.99 8.09
C GLY A 756 25.34 5.89 9.01
N VAL A 757 25.47 7.22 8.86
CA VAL A 757 24.61 8.21 9.51
C VAL A 757 23.97 9.09 8.46
N SER A 758 22.67 9.40 8.58
CA SER A 758 22.01 10.32 7.65
C SER A 758 22.59 11.72 7.81
N ASN A 759 23.27 12.18 6.77
CA ASN A 759 23.84 13.52 6.66
C ASN A 759 23.27 14.25 5.45
N ILE A 760 23.26 15.57 5.49
CA ILE A 760 22.85 16.42 4.36
C ILE A 760 24.04 16.63 3.43
N TYR A 761 23.80 16.49 2.14
CA TYR A 761 24.76 16.72 1.07
C TYR A 761 24.27 17.82 0.14
N ARG A 762 25.20 18.43 -0.57
CA ARG A 762 24.97 19.46 -1.58
C ARG A 762 25.77 19.16 -2.84
N PHE A 763 25.12 19.24 -3.99
CA PHE A 763 25.76 19.25 -5.30
C PHE A 763 25.81 20.68 -5.82
N ASP A 764 26.99 21.13 -6.26
CA ASP A 764 27.21 22.44 -6.87
C ASP A 764 27.32 22.30 -8.39
N PHE A 765 26.35 22.87 -9.12
CA PHE A 765 26.31 22.78 -10.58
C PHE A 765 27.40 23.61 -11.28
N GLN A 766 28.03 24.57 -10.60
CA GLN A 766 29.07 25.41 -11.21
C GLN A 766 30.41 24.69 -11.34
N ASN A 767 30.75 23.84 -10.37
CA ASN A 767 32.02 23.10 -10.33
C ASN A 767 31.83 21.58 -10.34
N SER A 768 30.58 21.10 -10.43
CA SER A 768 30.21 19.69 -10.45
C SER A 768 30.76 18.90 -9.25
N SER A 769 30.71 19.49 -8.04
CA SER A 769 31.22 18.85 -6.82
C SER A 769 30.14 18.53 -5.80
N ILE A 770 30.29 17.38 -5.14
CA ILE A 770 29.47 16.97 -3.99
C ILE A 770 30.21 17.34 -2.70
N LYS A 771 29.50 17.95 -1.76
CA LYS A 771 29.99 18.25 -0.41
C LYS A 771 29.01 17.72 0.64
N ALA A 772 29.51 17.05 1.66
CA ALA A 772 28.76 16.82 2.89
C ALA A 772 28.66 18.13 3.65
N LEU A 773 27.45 18.51 4.06
CA LEU A 773 27.19 19.71 4.85
C LEU A 773 27.12 19.41 6.35
N THR A 774 26.80 18.18 6.72
CA THR A 774 26.57 17.84 8.12
C THR A 774 27.37 16.62 8.53
N HIS A 775 27.82 16.64 9.79
CA HIS A 775 28.30 15.48 10.55
C HIS A 775 27.43 15.37 11.81
N CYS A 776 26.59 14.33 11.87
CA CYS A 776 25.55 14.19 12.89
C CYS A 776 25.76 12.94 13.76
N LEU A 777 25.12 12.93 14.93
CA LEU A 777 25.06 11.77 15.81
C LEU A 777 23.86 10.87 15.48
N THR A 778 22.65 11.43 15.50
CA THR A 778 21.40 10.67 15.26
C THR A 778 21.05 10.69 13.77
N GLY A 779 20.97 11.87 13.15
CA GLY A 779 20.84 12.03 11.70
C GLY A 779 19.90 13.17 11.32
N LEU A 780 20.16 13.78 10.15
CA LEU A 780 19.36 14.87 9.59
C LEU A 780 18.70 14.46 8.28
N PHE A 781 17.46 14.89 8.09
CA PHE A 781 16.58 14.43 7.02
C PHE A 781 15.82 15.58 6.36
N LYS A 782 15.39 15.35 5.11
CA LYS A 782 14.47 16.23 4.37
C LYS A 782 14.94 17.70 4.32
N PRO A 783 16.16 17.95 3.79
CA PRO A 783 16.75 19.29 3.78
C PRO A 783 15.97 20.25 2.88
N ILE A 784 15.82 21.52 3.28
CA ILE A 784 15.28 22.61 2.43
C ILE A 784 16.07 23.89 2.69
N GLU A 785 16.43 24.61 1.63
CA GLU A 785 17.09 25.91 1.75
C GLU A 785 16.12 26.98 2.29
N ILE A 786 16.49 27.64 3.39
CA ILE A 786 15.76 28.81 3.93
C ILE A 786 16.40 30.10 3.43
N SER A 787 17.72 30.14 3.43
CA SER A 787 18.55 31.25 2.92
C SER A 787 19.87 30.70 2.40
N TYR A 788 20.70 31.55 1.78
CA TYR A 788 22.01 31.15 1.28
C TYR A 788 22.90 30.48 2.34
N ASP A 789 22.77 30.89 3.61
CA ASP A 789 23.54 30.42 4.75
C ASP A 789 22.80 29.44 5.67
N SER A 790 21.51 29.16 5.44
CA SER A 790 20.68 28.36 6.35
C SER A 790 19.83 27.32 5.62
N ILE A 791 19.84 26.10 6.16
CA ILE A 791 19.05 24.96 5.71
C ILE A 791 18.14 24.51 6.85
N PHE A 792 16.87 24.25 6.55
CA PHE A 792 15.95 23.55 7.42
C PHE A 792 16.08 22.04 7.23
N ALA A 793 15.97 21.29 8.31
CA ALA A 793 15.92 19.84 8.29
C ALA A 793 15.14 19.30 9.49
N PHE A 794 14.86 18.00 9.48
CA PHE A 794 14.40 17.28 10.66
C PHE A 794 15.52 16.45 11.25
N GLU A 795 15.72 16.57 12.56
CA GLU A 795 16.64 15.72 13.32
C GLU A 795 15.88 14.57 13.97
N PHE A 796 16.46 13.37 13.89
CA PHE A 796 15.88 12.18 14.48
C PHE A 796 16.08 12.13 16.00
N SER A 797 15.03 11.72 16.71
CA SER A 797 15.10 11.26 18.10
C SER A 797 14.20 10.04 18.28
N THR A 798 14.38 9.28 19.36
CA THR A 798 13.56 8.08 19.60
C THR A 798 12.10 8.39 19.99
N ASP A 799 11.75 9.65 20.26
CA ASP A 799 10.35 10.10 20.40
C ASP A 799 9.80 10.77 19.11
N GLY A 800 10.59 10.77 18.04
CA GLY A 800 10.23 11.33 16.74
C GLY A 800 11.05 12.51 16.27
N PHE A 801 10.78 12.92 15.04
CA PHE A 801 11.48 13.99 14.34
C PHE A 801 11.16 15.35 14.95
N TYR A 802 12.17 16.22 15.01
CA TYR A 802 12.00 17.60 15.42
C TYR A 802 12.74 18.56 14.47
N PRO A 803 12.17 19.75 14.23
CA PRO A 803 12.68 20.70 13.24
C PRO A 803 13.93 21.43 13.73
N VAL A 804 14.92 21.57 12.86
CA VAL A 804 16.18 22.27 13.13
C VAL A 804 16.61 23.13 11.95
N LEU A 805 17.44 24.14 12.25
CA LEU A 805 18.18 24.93 11.28
C LEU A 805 19.67 24.60 11.38
N VAL A 806 20.31 24.40 10.24
CA VAL A 806 21.74 24.13 10.11
C VAL A 806 22.38 25.13 9.16
N LYS A 807 23.65 25.46 9.40
CA LYS A 807 24.40 26.34 8.49
C LYS A 807 24.70 25.63 7.18
N ASN A 808 24.67 26.36 6.06
CA ASN A 808 25.04 25.86 4.74
C ASN A 808 26.57 25.85 4.54
N GLU A 809 27.28 25.17 5.45
CA GLU A 809 28.74 25.09 5.50
C GLU A 809 29.19 23.62 5.41
N PRO A 810 30.21 23.27 4.60
CA PRO A 810 30.68 21.89 4.50
C PRO A 810 31.22 21.33 5.81
N ALA A 811 30.86 20.09 6.13
CA ALA A 811 31.52 19.32 7.18
C ALA A 811 32.91 18.86 6.68
N PRO A 812 33.97 18.98 7.51
CA PRO A 812 35.33 18.69 7.07
C PRO A 812 35.59 17.20 6.85
N PHE A 813 35.04 16.35 7.72
CA PHE A 813 35.26 14.90 7.71
C PHE A 813 34.03 14.17 8.28
N LEU A 814 33.78 12.96 7.77
CA LEU A 814 32.69 12.09 8.21
C LEU A 814 33.26 10.74 8.68
N PRO A 815 33.46 10.54 9.99
CA PRO A 815 33.80 9.23 10.54
C PRO A 815 32.71 8.20 10.21
N ALA A 816 33.10 7.00 9.80
CA ALA A 816 32.16 5.92 9.49
C ALA A 816 31.88 5.05 10.72
N ILE A 817 30.61 4.70 10.92
CA ILE A 817 30.21 3.76 11.98
C ILE A 817 30.49 2.31 11.56
N ASN A 818 30.49 1.42 12.54
CA ASN A 818 30.44 -0.02 12.31
C ASN A 818 29.00 -0.51 12.34
N TYR A 819 28.69 -1.50 11.50
CA TYR A 819 27.39 -2.16 11.49
C TYR A 819 27.44 -3.48 12.26
N LEU A 820 26.40 -3.78 13.05
CA LEU A 820 26.31 -5.05 13.75
C LEU A 820 26.22 -6.22 12.75
N GLY A 821 25.43 -6.07 11.68
CA GLY A 821 25.36 -7.06 10.61
C GLY A 821 26.71 -7.35 9.96
N GLN A 822 27.62 -6.36 9.91
CA GLN A 822 28.98 -6.56 9.40
C GLN A 822 29.79 -7.48 10.33
N GLN A 823 29.63 -7.35 11.65
CA GLN A 823 30.24 -8.28 12.59
C GLN A 823 29.67 -9.71 12.47
N VAL A 824 28.38 -9.86 12.17
CA VAL A 824 27.77 -11.17 11.93
C VAL A 824 28.47 -11.87 10.76
N ILE A 825 28.62 -11.19 9.63
CA ILE A 825 29.21 -11.80 8.43
C ILE A 825 30.71 -12.09 8.58
N GLU A 826 31.44 -11.26 9.33
CA GLU A 826 32.85 -11.50 9.65
C GLU A 826 33.06 -12.73 10.53
N LYS A 827 32.13 -12.99 11.45
CA LYS A 827 32.13 -14.18 12.32
C LYS A 827 31.61 -15.42 11.61
N GLU A 828 30.65 -15.27 10.71
CA GLU A 828 29.99 -16.36 9.97
C GLU A 828 30.07 -16.15 8.45
N PRO A 829 31.28 -16.23 7.82
CA PRO A 829 31.45 -15.99 6.38
C PRO A 829 30.65 -16.94 5.48
N LYS A 830 30.16 -18.07 6.03
CA LYS A 830 29.31 -19.02 5.30
C LYS A 830 27.97 -18.40 4.86
N LEU A 831 27.49 -17.35 5.54
CA LEU A 831 26.24 -16.66 5.20
C LEU A 831 26.31 -15.95 3.83
N TYR A 832 27.51 -15.59 3.33
CA TYR A 832 27.66 -15.08 1.95
C TYR A 832 27.14 -16.06 0.89
N LYS A 833 27.17 -17.36 1.19
CA LYS A 833 26.72 -18.41 0.26
C LYS A 833 25.20 -18.61 0.29
N TRP A 834 24.48 -17.94 1.19
CA TRP A 834 23.02 -18.02 1.29
C TRP A 834 22.32 -17.03 0.36
N ALA A 835 23.05 -16.05 -0.20
CA ALA A 835 22.51 -15.10 -1.15
C ALA A 835 21.91 -15.85 -2.35
N LEU A 836 20.64 -15.56 -2.66
CA LEU A 836 19.97 -16.11 -3.82
C LEU A 836 20.60 -15.54 -5.08
N GLN A 837 21.09 -16.41 -5.96
CA GLN A 837 21.64 -15.97 -7.24
C GLN A 837 20.49 -15.60 -8.20
N ASN A 838 20.68 -14.50 -8.94
CA ASN A 838 19.68 -14.02 -9.90
C ASN A 838 19.70 -14.77 -11.24
N ASP A 839 20.46 -15.86 -11.37
CA ASP A 839 20.54 -16.60 -12.63
C ASP A 839 19.18 -17.26 -12.97
N SER A 840 18.63 -16.85 -14.12
CA SER A 840 17.33 -17.25 -14.64
C SER A 840 17.33 -18.63 -15.32
N THR A 841 18.39 -19.42 -15.16
CA THR A 841 18.67 -20.58 -16.01
C THR A 841 18.30 -21.95 -15.41
N GLU A 842 17.97 -22.05 -14.12
CA GLU A 842 17.68 -23.36 -13.49
C GLU A 842 16.17 -23.69 -13.39
N ILE A 843 15.30 -22.71 -13.16
CA ILE A 843 13.84 -22.92 -13.06
C ILE A 843 13.18 -22.43 -14.33
N THR A 844 12.76 -23.35 -15.21
CA THR A 844 12.09 -22.98 -16.46
C THR A 844 10.57 -22.91 -16.29
N PRO A 845 9.88 -21.85 -16.77
CA PRO A 845 8.41 -21.76 -16.75
C PRO A 845 7.69 -22.92 -17.46
N LEU A 846 8.42 -23.75 -18.22
CA LEU A 846 7.94 -24.95 -18.90
C LEU A 846 7.47 -26.05 -17.92
N GLU A 847 7.91 -26.00 -16.66
CA GLU A 847 7.49 -26.95 -15.62
C GLU A 847 6.20 -26.53 -14.89
N PHE A 848 5.69 -25.32 -15.15
CA PHE A 848 4.48 -24.81 -14.52
C PHE A 848 3.23 -25.34 -15.22
N SER A 849 2.15 -25.50 -14.48
CA SER A 849 0.85 -25.82 -15.07
C SER A 849 0.37 -24.69 -15.99
N GLY A 850 -0.51 -25.02 -16.94
CA GLY A 850 -1.20 -23.98 -17.71
C GLY A 850 -2.08 -23.10 -16.82
N GLU A 851 -2.23 -21.84 -17.19
CA GLU A 851 -3.21 -20.94 -16.57
C GLU A 851 -4.63 -21.50 -16.77
N LYS A 852 -5.42 -21.53 -15.70
CA LYS A 852 -6.82 -21.96 -15.73
C LYS A 852 -7.71 -21.09 -14.82
N PRO A 853 -9.02 -20.95 -15.10
CA PRO A 853 -9.95 -20.32 -14.19
C PRO A 853 -9.97 -21.01 -12.82
N TYR A 854 -9.91 -20.22 -11.75
CA TYR A 854 -10.05 -20.70 -10.39
C TYR A 854 -11.48 -21.19 -10.16
N ASN A 855 -11.62 -22.45 -9.75
CA ASN A 855 -12.89 -23.03 -9.38
C ASN A 855 -12.96 -23.17 -7.86
N SER A 856 -13.79 -22.36 -7.22
CA SER A 856 -13.95 -22.32 -5.75
C SER A 856 -14.47 -23.63 -5.18
N PHE A 857 -15.42 -24.30 -5.85
CA PHE A 857 -15.94 -25.60 -5.41
C PHE A 857 -14.89 -26.71 -5.52
N ALA A 858 -14.08 -26.71 -6.58
CA ALA A 858 -13.00 -27.68 -6.75
C ALA A 858 -11.85 -27.50 -5.73
N ASN A 859 -11.77 -26.33 -5.10
CA ASN A 859 -10.77 -25.97 -4.11
C ASN A 859 -11.33 -25.97 -2.66
N LEU A 860 -12.54 -26.50 -2.43
CA LEU A 860 -13.08 -26.68 -1.08
C LEU A 860 -12.27 -27.72 -0.30
N ASN A 861 -11.72 -27.31 0.85
CA ASN A 861 -10.97 -28.18 1.73
C ASN A 861 -11.61 -28.24 3.12
N LEU A 862 -11.56 -29.42 3.73
CA LEU A 862 -11.93 -29.64 5.13
C LEU A 862 -10.85 -29.01 6.02
N GLN A 863 -11.15 -27.86 6.61
CA GLN A 863 -10.20 -27.12 7.44
C GLN A 863 -10.16 -27.62 8.88
N SER A 864 -11.30 -28.07 9.39
CA SER A 864 -11.42 -28.56 10.75
C SER A 864 -12.47 -29.65 10.83
N PHE A 865 -12.14 -30.69 11.59
CA PHE A 865 -13.07 -31.73 11.97
C PHE A 865 -12.71 -32.17 13.38
N VAL A 866 -13.41 -31.65 14.38
CA VAL A 866 -13.03 -31.88 15.79
C VAL A 866 -14.23 -32.31 16.63
N PRO A 867 -14.06 -33.26 17.56
CA PRO A 867 -15.08 -33.55 18.55
C PRO A 867 -15.21 -32.37 19.52
N VAL A 868 -16.45 -32.08 19.89
CA VAL A 868 -16.78 -30.95 20.75
C VAL A 868 -17.77 -31.35 21.83
N VAL A 869 -17.68 -30.66 22.95
CA VAL A 869 -18.67 -30.68 24.01
C VAL A 869 -19.24 -29.28 24.11
N SER A 870 -20.55 -29.17 23.93
CA SER A 870 -21.30 -27.93 23.98
C SER A 870 -22.47 -28.06 24.96
N GLY A 871 -23.14 -26.94 25.26
CA GLY A 871 -24.35 -26.95 26.07
C GLY A 871 -25.59 -26.77 25.20
N PHE A 872 -26.71 -27.33 25.64
CA PHE A 872 -28.03 -26.92 25.18
C PHE A 872 -28.95 -26.84 26.38
N GLN A 873 -29.40 -25.64 26.72
CA GLN A 873 -30.15 -25.43 27.96
C GLN A 873 -29.35 -25.98 29.16
N ASN A 874 -29.86 -26.99 29.87
CA ASN A 874 -29.18 -27.66 30.99
C ASN A 874 -28.67 -29.07 30.65
N GLN A 875 -28.49 -29.38 29.37
CA GLN A 875 -27.96 -30.66 28.89
C GLN A 875 -26.56 -30.51 28.30
N LEU A 876 -25.75 -31.57 28.44
CA LEU A 876 -24.49 -31.71 27.75
C LEU A 876 -24.73 -32.27 26.34
N VAL A 877 -24.19 -31.58 25.34
CA VAL A 877 -24.22 -32.00 23.95
C VAL A 877 -22.84 -32.53 23.57
N PHE A 878 -22.78 -33.81 23.21
CA PHE A 878 -21.59 -34.41 22.60
C PHE A 878 -21.74 -34.35 21.08
N GLY A 879 -20.83 -33.68 20.41
CA GLY A 879 -20.96 -33.39 18.98
C GLY A 879 -19.65 -33.37 18.21
N LEU A 880 -19.79 -33.01 16.94
CA LEU A 880 -18.72 -32.78 15.99
C LEU A 880 -18.88 -31.37 15.43
N PHE A 881 -17.78 -30.61 15.42
CA PHE A 881 -17.69 -29.32 14.75
C PHE A 881 -16.80 -29.45 13.52
N THR A 882 -17.27 -28.92 12.40
CA THR A 882 -16.50 -28.90 11.15
C THR A 882 -16.62 -27.58 10.41
N ARG A 883 -15.52 -27.22 9.75
CA ARG A 883 -15.44 -26.07 8.84
C ARG A 883 -14.84 -26.51 7.50
N ILE A 884 -15.51 -26.17 6.41
CA ILE A 884 -15.07 -26.47 5.04
C ILE A 884 -15.07 -25.16 4.26
N THR A 885 -13.94 -24.82 3.63
CA THR A 885 -13.82 -23.57 2.86
C THR A 885 -12.76 -23.66 1.78
N ASP A 886 -12.89 -22.79 0.78
CA ASP A 886 -11.89 -22.57 -0.25
C ASP A 886 -10.88 -21.49 0.17
N PRO A 887 -9.66 -21.47 -0.41
CA PRO A 887 -8.62 -20.48 -0.10
C PRO A 887 -9.02 -18.99 -0.19
N LEU A 888 -10.07 -18.65 -0.96
CA LEU A 888 -10.53 -17.27 -1.11
C LEU A 888 -11.74 -16.92 -0.21
N LEU A 889 -12.21 -17.86 0.62
CA LEU A 889 -13.40 -17.71 1.46
C LEU A 889 -14.64 -17.31 0.63
N ILE A 890 -14.72 -17.77 -0.62
CA ILE A 890 -15.89 -17.60 -1.49
C ILE A 890 -17.04 -18.47 -0.96
N HIS A 891 -16.72 -19.67 -0.49
CA HIS A 891 -17.66 -20.59 0.15
C HIS A 891 -17.10 -20.97 1.53
N ASP A 892 -17.81 -20.67 2.60
CA ASP A 892 -17.42 -21.03 3.96
C ASP A 892 -18.59 -21.73 4.68
N PHE A 893 -18.39 -22.99 5.03
CA PHE A 893 -19.39 -23.84 5.66
C PHE A 893 -18.98 -24.13 7.10
N TYR A 894 -19.90 -23.90 8.03
CA TYR A 894 -19.79 -24.26 9.43
C TYR A 894 -20.90 -25.24 9.78
N LEU A 895 -20.56 -26.34 10.45
CA LEU A 895 -21.52 -27.32 10.91
C LEU A 895 -21.14 -27.80 12.32
N GLU A 896 -22.10 -27.75 13.22
CA GLU A 896 -22.06 -28.41 14.51
C GLU A 896 -23.28 -29.33 14.64
N ALA A 897 -23.04 -30.61 14.87
CA ALA A 897 -24.09 -31.60 15.07
C ALA A 897 -23.76 -32.48 16.27
N GLY A 898 -24.76 -32.79 17.10
CA GLY A 898 -24.53 -33.56 18.32
C GLY A 898 -25.80 -34.10 18.96
N VAL A 899 -25.59 -34.84 20.05
CA VAL A 899 -26.66 -35.47 20.83
C VAL A 899 -26.49 -35.23 22.33
N SER A 900 -27.60 -35.25 23.07
CA SER A 900 -27.65 -35.18 24.55
C SER A 900 -28.02 -36.54 25.16
N PRO A 901 -27.06 -37.48 25.32
CA PRO A 901 -27.36 -38.87 25.66
C PRO A 901 -27.58 -39.12 27.15
N LEU A 902 -27.21 -38.19 28.02
CA LEU A 902 -27.16 -38.42 29.47
C LEU A 902 -28.52 -38.26 30.18
N LYS A 903 -29.59 -37.92 29.44
CA LYS A 903 -30.98 -37.79 29.92
C LYS A 903 -31.12 -36.91 31.17
N GLU A 904 -30.31 -35.85 31.29
CA GLU A 904 -30.33 -34.93 32.42
C GLU A 904 -31.73 -34.28 32.58
N LYS A 905 -32.40 -34.04 31.45
CA LYS A 905 -33.80 -33.61 31.35
C LYS A 905 -34.49 -34.32 30.18
N PRO A 906 -35.28 -35.38 30.44
CA PRO A 906 -35.93 -36.16 29.38
C PRO A 906 -36.91 -35.36 28.52
N GLU A 907 -37.47 -34.25 29.03
CA GLU A 907 -38.35 -33.36 28.26
C GLU A 907 -37.63 -32.54 27.18
N PHE A 908 -36.30 -32.44 27.22
CA PHE A 908 -35.54 -31.65 26.26
C PHE A 908 -35.09 -32.50 25.04
N PRO A 909 -34.92 -31.85 23.86
CA PRO A 909 -34.56 -32.54 22.63
C PRO A 909 -33.25 -33.33 22.71
N PHE A 910 -33.21 -34.50 22.07
CA PHE A 910 -32.01 -35.34 22.02
C PHE A 910 -31.02 -34.94 20.91
N TRP A 911 -31.51 -34.41 19.79
CA TRP A 911 -30.70 -34.06 18.61
C TRP A 911 -30.51 -32.54 18.48
N HIS A 912 -29.28 -32.15 18.15
CA HIS A 912 -28.86 -30.75 18.03
C HIS A 912 -28.15 -30.52 16.69
N LEU A 913 -28.50 -29.45 15.98
CA LEU A 913 -27.92 -29.10 14.71
C LEU A 913 -27.77 -27.58 14.57
N LYS A 914 -26.60 -27.14 14.13
CA LYS A 914 -26.33 -25.76 13.72
C LYS A 914 -25.49 -25.77 12.46
N PHE A 915 -25.98 -25.11 11.43
CA PHE A 915 -25.34 -25.02 10.12
C PHE A 915 -25.32 -23.56 9.67
N LYS A 916 -24.19 -23.13 9.10
CA LYS A 916 -24.05 -21.83 8.45
C LYS A 916 -23.27 -21.99 7.15
N TYR A 917 -23.74 -21.32 6.10
CA TYR A 917 -23.05 -21.18 4.83
C TYR A 917 -22.91 -19.70 4.51
N ASP A 918 -21.69 -19.20 4.41
CA ASP A 918 -21.36 -17.86 3.94
C ASP A 918 -20.86 -17.91 2.49
N TYR A 919 -21.42 -17.06 1.63
CA TYR A 919 -21.01 -16.84 0.26
C TYR A 919 -20.37 -15.46 0.11
N ARG A 920 -19.09 -15.44 -0.27
CA ARG A 920 -18.24 -14.24 -0.43
C ARG A 920 -18.22 -13.34 0.82
N GLN A 921 -18.56 -13.87 1.99
CA GLN A 921 -18.76 -13.11 3.24
C GLN A 921 -19.82 -11.98 3.16
N LEU A 922 -20.66 -11.99 2.13
CA LEU A 922 -21.70 -10.97 1.92
C LEU A 922 -23.09 -11.54 2.12
N PHE A 923 -23.34 -12.75 1.61
CA PHE A 923 -24.61 -13.45 1.76
C PHE A 923 -24.41 -14.66 2.65
N TYR A 924 -25.35 -14.95 3.55
CA TYR A 924 -25.27 -16.17 4.34
C TYR A 924 -26.64 -16.80 4.60
N VAL A 925 -26.61 -18.12 4.76
CA VAL A 925 -27.73 -18.94 5.21
C VAL A 925 -27.34 -19.59 6.52
N GLU A 926 -28.19 -19.50 7.52
CA GLU A 926 -27.98 -20.14 8.81
C GLU A 926 -29.23 -20.92 9.21
N VAL A 927 -29.03 -22.15 9.66
CA VAL A 927 -30.10 -23.04 10.13
C VAL A 927 -29.68 -23.59 11.47
N ALA A 928 -30.53 -23.44 12.48
CA ALA A 928 -30.33 -24.11 13.76
C ALA A 928 -31.61 -24.82 14.18
N HIS A 929 -31.48 -26.08 14.56
CA HIS A 929 -32.53 -26.89 15.15
C HIS A 929 -32.05 -27.36 16.52
N ASN A 930 -32.65 -26.82 17.58
CA ASN A 930 -32.15 -26.97 18.96
C ASN A 930 -30.64 -26.73 19.02
N GLY A 931 -30.20 -25.64 18.38
CA GLY A 931 -28.79 -25.38 18.11
C GLY A 931 -27.96 -25.36 19.39
N PRO A 932 -26.86 -26.14 19.47
CA PRO A 932 -26.01 -26.15 20.65
C PRO A 932 -25.17 -24.86 20.73
N ASP A 933 -24.74 -24.52 21.94
CA ASP A 933 -23.89 -23.36 22.21
C ASP A 933 -22.87 -23.73 23.32
N PHE A 934 -21.58 -23.57 23.04
CA PHE A 934 -20.52 -23.85 24.01
C PHE A 934 -20.69 -23.10 25.33
N PHE A 935 -21.18 -21.86 25.29
CA PHE A 935 -21.31 -21.01 26.47
C PHE A 935 -22.46 -21.45 27.37
N ASP A 936 -23.42 -22.24 26.88
CA ASP A 936 -24.49 -22.81 27.72
C ASP A 936 -23.97 -23.81 28.75
N LEU A 937 -22.73 -24.32 28.61
CA LEU A 937 -22.09 -25.17 29.62
C LEU A 937 -21.84 -24.46 30.96
N PHE A 938 -21.60 -23.15 30.93
CA PHE A 938 -21.05 -22.42 32.08
C PHE A 938 -21.99 -21.38 32.67
N ASN A 939 -23.03 -21.00 31.93
CA ASN A 939 -23.88 -19.89 32.30
C ASN A 939 -25.28 -20.34 32.71
N GLU A 940 -25.87 -19.68 33.71
CA GLU A 940 -27.27 -19.90 34.08
C GLU A 940 -28.24 -19.41 32.99
N ARG A 941 -27.93 -18.27 32.38
CA ARG A 941 -28.74 -17.67 31.30
C ARG A 941 -28.39 -18.27 29.94
N LYS A 942 -29.24 -19.18 29.46
CA LYS A 942 -29.03 -20.01 28.27
C LYS A 942 -29.34 -19.30 26.96
N ARG A 943 -28.57 -19.62 25.92
CA ARG A 943 -28.66 -19.10 24.55
C ARG A 943 -29.33 -20.05 23.59
N GLY A 944 -29.10 -21.35 23.74
CA GLY A 944 -29.71 -22.37 22.89
C GLY A 944 -31.23 -22.25 23.01
N THR A 945 -31.93 -22.10 21.90
CA THR A 945 -33.40 -22.00 21.89
C THR A 945 -34.01 -23.33 21.45
N ILE A 946 -35.07 -23.77 22.12
CA ILE A 946 -35.88 -24.91 21.66
C ILE A 946 -36.62 -24.48 20.39
N GLY A 947 -36.63 -25.37 19.38
CA GLY A 947 -37.25 -25.14 18.09
C GLY A 947 -36.24 -24.97 16.96
N THR A 948 -36.70 -24.40 15.85
CA THR A 948 -35.89 -24.20 14.64
C THR A 948 -35.92 -22.73 14.22
N TYR A 949 -34.79 -22.20 13.79
CA TYR A 949 -34.78 -21.01 12.96
C TYR A 949 -34.02 -21.21 11.65
N PHE A 950 -34.47 -20.48 10.64
CA PHE A 950 -33.83 -20.34 9.34
C PHE A 950 -33.58 -18.86 9.09
N LYS A 951 -32.33 -18.48 8.83
CA LYS A 951 -31.91 -17.09 8.68
C LYS A 951 -31.17 -16.90 7.36
N LEU A 952 -31.61 -15.90 6.61
CA LEU A 952 -30.92 -15.38 5.43
C LEU A 952 -30.37 -14.01 5.79
N GLY A 953 -29.11 -13.76 5.47
CA GLY A 953 -28.49 -12.46 5.68
C GLY A 953 -27.77 -11.97 4.44
N HIS A 954 -27.79 -10.66 4.23
CA HIS A 954 -27.06 -9.98 3.18
C HIS A 954 -26.43 -8.69 3.72
N THR A 955 -25.16 -8.49 3.44
CA THR A 955 -24.43 -7.25 3.70
C THR A 955 -24.17 -6.54 2.39
N HIS A 956 -24.54 -5.26 2.31
CA HIS A 956 -24.22 -4.36 1.22
C HIS A 956 -23.41 -3.17 1.74
N PHE A 957 -22.38 -2.77 1.01
CA PHE A 957 -21.59 -1.57 1.31
C PHE A 957 -21.98 -0.47 0.33
N TRP A 958 -22.69 0.55 0.82
CA TRP A 958 -23.01 1.76 0.05
C TRP A 958 -21.79 2.67 -0.13
N LYS A 959 -20.89 2.65 0.86
CA LYS A 959 -19.58 3.31 0.83
C LYS A 959 -18.58 2.47 1.59
N TYR A 960 -17.42 2.21 0.99
CA TYR A 960 -16.30 1.54 1.61
C TYR A 960 -15.02 2.35 1.39
N ASP A 961 -14.79 3.33 2.27
CA ASP A 961 -13.67 4.27 2.17
C ASP A 961 -13.29 4.70 3.59
N ASN A 962 -12.19 4.14 4.13
CA ASN A 962 -11.85 4.34 5.53
C ASN A 962 -11.42 5.80 5.79
N PRO A 963 -11.82 6.42 6.93
CA PRO A 963 -12.58 5.87 8.05
C PRO A 963 -14.11 5.89 7.87
N HIS A 964 -14.65 6.42 6.77
CA HIS A 964 -16.09 6.58 6.53
C HIS A 964 -16.73 5.41 5.76
N LYS A 965 -17.36 4.50 6.51
CA LYS A 965 -18.09 3.34 5.95
C LYS A 965 -19.60 3.53 6.07
N ILE A 966 -20.32 3.16 5.02
CA ILE A 966 -21.78 3.04 5.04
C ILE A 966 -22.14 1.60 4.67
N LYS A 967 -22.57 0.83 5.66
CA LYS A 967 -22.90 -0.59 5.56
C LYS A 967 -24.38 -0.79 5.82
N GLN A 968 -25.06 -1.57 4.98
CA GLN A 968 -26.40 -2.08 5.24
C GLN A 968 -26.34 -3.59 5.47
N ALA A 969 -26.86 -4.05 6.60
CA ALA A 969 -27.05 -5.47 6.89
C ALA A 969 -28.55 -5.78 6.95
N THR A 970 -29.02 -6.65 6.08
CA THR A 970 -30.42 -7.08 6.01
C THR A 970 -30.51 -8.56 6.34
N THR A 971 -31.43 -8.94 7.22
CA THR A 971 -31.67 -10.32 7.61
C THR A 971 -33.15 -10.66 7.56
N LEU A 972 -33.47 -11.84 7.04
CA LEU A 972 -34.80 -12.45 7.09
C LEU A 972 -34.69 -13.74 7.91
N THR A 973 -35.39 -13.80 9.03
CA THR A 973 -35.37 -14.96 9.95
C THR A 973 -36.77 -15.54 10.09
N PHE A 974 -36.92 -16.85 9.95
CA PHE A 974 -38.15 -17.59 10.23
C PHE A 974 -37.92 -18.50 11.43
N TYR A 975 -38.80 -18.39 12.41
CA TYR A 975 -38.81 -19.20 13.62
C TYR A 975 -39.98 -20.19 13.54
N ARG A 976 -39.73 -21.42 14.01
CA ARG A 976 -40.73 -22.48 14.10
C ARG A 976 -40.59 -23.23 15.42
N GLY A 977 -41.68 -23.32 16.18
CA GLY A 977 -41.69 -23.98 17.48
C GLY A 977 -40.83 -23.29 18.54
N VAL A 978 -40.57 -21.99 18.39
CA VAL A 978 -39.75 -21.22 19.33
C VAL A 978 -40.65 -20.52 20.33
N GLU A 979 -40.68 -20.99 21.58
CA GLU A 979 -41.58 -20.48 22.62
C GLU A 979 -41.05 -19.23 23.33
N PHE A 980 -39.72 -19.06 23.36
CA PHE A 980 -39.08 -17.97 24.08
C PHE A 980 -37.98 -17.31 23.23
N ILE A 981 -37.86 -16.00 23.37
CA ILE A 981 -36.78 -15.17 22.82
C ILE A 981 -36.03 -14.46 23.96
N ASN A 982 -35.02 -13.66 23.61
CA ASN A 982 -34.26 -12.85 24.55
C ASN A 982 -33.69 -13.72 25.70
N ASP A 983 -32.79 -14.63 25.33
CA ASP A 983 -32.15 -15.58 26.25
C ASP A 983 -33.14 -16.52 26.98
N ASN A 984 -34.20 -16.92 26.28
CA ASN A 984 -35.27 -17.79 26.78
C ASN A 984 -36.10 -17.23 27.94
N LEU A 985 -36.18 -15.90 28.08
CA LEU A 985 -36.89 -15.25 29.19
C LEU A 985 -38.21 -14.59 28.77
N VAL A 986 -38.36 -14.24 27.50
CA VAL A 986 -39.56 -13.57 26.99
C VAL A 986 -40.36 -14.56 26.15
N ARG A 987 -41.56 -14.90 26.62
CA ARG A 987 -42.47 -15.78 25.88
C ARG A 987 -43.03 -15.06 24.66
N VAL A 988 -42.96 -15.69 23.50
CA VAL A 988 -43.56 -15.13 22.27
C VAL A 988 -45.08 -15.32 22.26
N SER A 989 -45.81 -14.49 21.52
CA SER A 989 -47.26 -14.67 21.40
C SER A 989 -47.64 -15.88 20.54
N GLN A 990 -46.78 -16.27 19.60
CA GLN A 990 -46.94 -17.38 18.68
C GLN A 990 -45.56 -18.00 18.42
N THR A 991 -45.47 -19.33 18.42
CA THR A 991 -44.19 -20.05 18.27
C THR A 991 -43.58 -19.96 16.87
N ASP A 992 -44.43 -19.64 15.89
CA ASP A 992 -44.08 -19.56 14.48
C ASP A 992 -44.23 -18.10 14.02
N PHE A 993 -43.10 -17.48 13.64
CA PHE A 993 -43.06 -16.08 13.25
C PHE A 993 -41.85 -15.76 12.36
N GLY A 994 -41.97 -14.70 11.56
CA GLY A 994 -40.92 -14.18 10.70
C GLY A 994 -40.45 -12.80 11.17
N VAL A 995 -39.17 -12.51 10.95
CA VAL A 995 -38.54 -11.23 11.26
C VAL A 995 -37.70 -10.79 10.07
N LEU A 996 -38.06 -9.67 9.45
CA LEU A 996 -37.24 -8.96 8.47
C LEU A 996 -36.61 -7.75 9.17
N ALA A 997 -35.29 -7.71 9.30
CA ALA A 997 -34.57 -6.60 9.90
C ALA A 997 -33.56 -6.03 8.90
N THR A 998 -33.46 -4.71 8.82
CA THR A 998 -32.40 -4.03 8.10
C THR A 998 -31.76 -2.98 9.00
N ASN A 999 -30.43 -2.97 9.05
CA ASN A 999 -29.63 -2.01 9.79
C ASN A 999 -28.72 -1.26 8.81
N LEU A 1000 -28.87 0.06 8.76
CA LEU A 1000 -27.96 0.97 8.06
C LEU A 1000 -27.02 1.60 9.08
N ASN A 1001 -25.73 1.30 8.96
CA ASN A 1001 -24.66 1.82 9.79
C ASN A 1001 -23.80 2.79 8.96
N SER A 1002 -23.72 4.05 9.37
CA SER A 1002 -22.76 5.03 8.85
C SER A 1002 -21.75 5.34 9.96
N LYS A 1003 -20.50 4.97 9.76
CA LYS A 1003 -19.45 5.07 10.76
C LYS A 1003 -18.28 5.90 10.21
N ASN A 1004 -17.88 6.94 10.93
CA ASN A 1004 -16.68 7.73 10.64
C ASN A 1004 -15.93 7.99 11.95
N MET A 1005 -15.03 7.06 12.31
CA MET A 1005 -14.40 6.99 13.63
C MET A 1005 -12.88 6.88 13.50
N ARG A 1006 -12.14 7.58 14.36
CA ARG A 1006 -10.68 7.65 14.35
C ARG A 1006 -10.09 7.41 15.74
N LYS A 1007 -8.83 6.98 15.78
CA LYS A 1007 -8.02 6.80 16.98
C LYS A 1007 -6.57 7.19 16.71
N SER A 1008 -5.88 7.64 17.74
CA SER A 1008 -4.45 7.94 17.75
C SER A 1008 -3.62 6.75 18.25
N ILE A 1009 -2.30 6.80 18.01
CA ILE A 1009 -1.34 5.83 18.54
C ILE A 1009 -1.38 5.87 20.08
N GLY A 1010 -1.49 4.70 20.72
CA GLY A 1010 -1.63 4.55 22.16
C GLY A 1010 -3.07 4.29 22.64
N SER A 1011 -4.09 4.63 21.83
CA SER A 1011 -5.49 4.39 22.22
C SER A 1011 -5.89 2.91 22.13
N SER A 1012 -6.73 2.45 23.06
CA SER A 1012 -7.37 1.12 23.03
C SER A 1012 -8.70 1.10 22.28
N ASP A 1013 -9.35 2.25 22.09
CA ASP A 1013 -10.68 2.41 21.46
C ASP A 1013 -10.73 3.65 20.54
N TYR A 1014 -11.87 3.91 19.89
CA TYR A 1014 -12.08 5.13 19.12
C TYR A 1014 -12.13 6.37 20.01
N GLU A 1015 -11.56 7.46 19.52
CA GLU A 1015 -11.38 8.71 20.28
C GLU A 1015 -12.10 9.90 19.66
N HIS A 1016 -12.32 9.86 18.35
CA HIS A 1016 -12.90 10.97 17.61
C HIS A 1016 -13.87 10.46 16.53
N GLY A 1017 -14.99 11.15 16.37
CA GLY A 1017 -15.90 10.97 15.25
C GLY A 1017 -17.28 10.45 15.66
N SER A 1018 -18.10 10.14 14.66
CA SER A 1018 -19.52 9.84 14.84
C SER A 1018 -19.94 8.52 14.21
N GLU A 1019 -20.93 7.87 14.82
CA GLU A 1019 -21.56 6.66 14.31
C GLU A 1019 -23.08 6.79 14.35
N ILE A 1020 -23.74 6.47 13.23
CA ILE A 1020 -25.19 6.45 13.08
C ILE A 1020 -25.61 5.01 12.78
N ASN A 1021 -26.50 4.46 13.60
CA ASN A 1021 -27.18 3.20 13.32
C ASN A 1021 -28.67 3.46 13.17
N TRP A 1022 -29.26 3.03 12.06
CA TRP A 1022 -30.70 3.04 11.86
C TRP A 1022 -31.19 1.62 11.58
N THR A 1023 -32.02 1.10 12.47
CA THR A 1023 -32.60 -0.23 12.34
C THR A 1023 -34.09 -0.13 12.08
N VAL A 1024 -34.57 -0.86 11.08
CA VAL A 1024 -35.98 -1.07 10.78
C VAL A 1024 -36.26 -2.57 10.82
N THR A 1025 -37.27 -2.97 11.58
CA THR A 1025 -37.66 -4.37 11.73
C THR A 1025 -39.15 -4.55 11.49
N LEU A 1026 -39.51 -5.60 10.76
CA LEU A 1026 -40.88 -6.03 10.53
C LEU A 1026 -41.04 -7.45 11.08
N TYR A 1027 -41.93 -7.58 12.07
CA TYR A 1027 -42.36 -8.88 12.59
C TYR A 1027 -43.64 -9.31 11.88
N GLY A 1028 -43.73 -10.59 11.54
CA GLY A 1028 -44.93 -11.23 11.00
C GLY A 1028 -45.23 -12.53 11.75
N THR A 1029 -46.48 -12.78 12.12
CA THR A 1029 -46.90 -14.05 12.73
C THR A 1029 -48.31 -14.44 12.28
N ASN A 1030 -48.80 -15.61 12.73
CA ASN A 1030 -50.10 -16.16 12.37
C ASN A 1030 -50.29 -16.23 10.85
N PHE A 1031 -49.49 -17.04 10.15
CA PHE A 1031 -49.40 -17.01 8.68
C PHE A 1031 -50.71 -17.30 7.93
N ASP A 1032 -51.69 -17.94 8.59
CA ASP A 1032 -53.04 -18.14 8.03
C ASP A 1032 -53.90 -16.87 8.07
N ALA A 1033 -53.66 -15.98 9.05
CA ALA A 1033 -54.25 -14.65 9.17
C ALA A 1033 -53.18 -13.64 9.62
N PRO A 1034 -52.29 -13.20 8.69
CA PRO A 1034 -51.03 -12.56 9.04
C PRO A 1034 -51.21 -11.30 9.89
N LEU A 1035 -50.52 -11.28 11.04
CA LEU A 1035 -50.36 -10.10 11.88
C LEU A 1035 -48.97 -9.53 11.68
N PHE A 1036 -48.86 -8.20 11.57
CA PHE A 1036 -47.59 -7.50 11.40
C PHE A 1036 -47.34 -6.45 12.47
N ALA A 1037 -46.07 -6.29 12.86
CA ALA A 1037 -45.63 -5.26 13.81
C ALA A 1037 -44.29 -4.66 13.34
N PRO A 1038 -44.32 -3.51 12.66
CA PRO A 1038 -43.10 -2.79 12.28
C PRO A 1038 -42.59 -1.94 13.44
N ASN A 1039 -41.29 -2.02 13.72
CA ASN A 1039 -40.59 -1.13 14.64
C ASN A 1039 -39.34 -0.53 13.98
N THR A 1040 -38.88 0.59 14.53
CA THR A 1040 -37.62 1.20 14.13
C THR A 1040 -36.97 1.88 15.32
N TYR A 1041 -35.64 1.94 15.31
CA TYR A 1041 -34.87 2.75 16.23
C TYR A 1041 -33.63 3.31 15.56
N ILE A 1042 -33.17 4.45 16.08
CA ILE A 1042 -31.95 5.14 15.65
C ILE A 1042 -31.00 5.28 16.85
N GLU A 1043 -29.71 5.19 16.58
CA GLU A 1043 -28.63 5.44 17.53
C GLU A 1043 -27.66 6.44 16.89
N LEU A 1044 -27.34 7.51 17.62
CA LEU A 1044 -26.41 8.55 17.22
C LEU A 1044 -25.32 8.63 18.29
N SER A 1045 -24.09 8.27 17.95
CA SER A 1045 -22.95 8.30 18.85
C SER A 1045 -21.93 9.34 18.37
N ASP A 1046 -21.33 10.05 19.31
CA ASP A 1046 -20.21 10.97 19.08
C ASP A 1046 -19.12 10.72 20.13
N PHE A 1047 -17.87 10.74 19.70
CA PHE A 1047 -16.70 10.51 20.54
C PHE A 1047 -15.75 11.71 20.39
N SER A 1048 -15.24 12.20 21.51
CA SER A 1048 -14.24 13.26 21.54
C SER A 1048 -13.29 13.09 22.72
N THR A 1049 -12.04 13.54 22.56
CA THR A 1049 -11.09 13.66 23.67
C THR A 1049 -11.28 15.00 24.37
N TRP A 1050 -11.02 15.07 25.69
CA TRP A 1050 -11.24 16.32 26.45
C TRP A 1050 -10.22 16.59 27.55
N LEU A 1051 -10.09 15.76 28.58
CA LEU A 1051 -9.29 16.09 29.77
C LEU A 1051 -7.80 15.68 29.66
N TRP A 1052 -7.50 14.53 29.07
CA TRP A 1052 -6.16 13.92 28.99
C TRP A 1052 -6.03 13.17 27.66
N ASN A 1053 -4.82 12.88 27.22
CA ASN A 1053 -4.57 11.99 26.09
C ASN A 1053 -5.27 10.63 26.30
N HIS A 1054 -6.01 10.17 25.30
CA HIS A 1054 -6.82 8.94 25.36
C HIS A 1054 -7.98 8.94 26.36
N ASN A 1055 -8.31 10.07 26.98
CA ASN A 1055 -9.54 10.18 27.75
C ASN A 1055 -10.69 10.61 26.84
N VAL A 1056 -11.63 9.69 26.63
CA VAL A 1056 -12.70 9.82 25.64
C VAL A 1056 -14.03 10.07 26.34
N PHE A 1057 -14.67 11.17 25.96
CA PHE A 1057 -16.06 11.43 26.26
C PHE A 1057 -16.92 10.91 25.10
N HIS A 1058 -17.83 9.99 25.40
CA HIS A 1058 -18.75 9.39 24.45
C HIS A 1058 -20.18 9.76 24.82
N VAL A 1059 -20.87 10.39 23.87
CA VAL A 1059 -22.28 10.75 24.00
C VAL A 1059 -23.06 9.92 23.00
N LYS A 1060 -24.13 9.28 23.46
CA LYS A 1060 -25.01 8.50 22.59
C LYS A 1060 -26.47 8.79 22.84
N PHE A 1061 -27.17 9.23 21.81
CA PHE A 1061 -28.62 9.33 21.79
C PHE A 1061 -29.21 8.12 21.09
N ALA A 1062 -30.29 7.56 21.63
CA ALA A 1062 -31.06 6.54 20.95
C ALA A 1062 -32.56 6.77 21.13
N GLY A 1063 -33.35 6.45 20.12
CA GLY A 1063 -34.80 6.54 20.19
C GLY A 1063 -35.45 5.51 19.29
N GLY A 1064 -36.58 4.97 19.73
CA GLY A 1064 -37.29 3.94 18.98
C GLY A 1064 -38.79 4.01 19.14
N TYR A 1065 -39.49 3.50 18.14
CA TYR A 1065 -40.94 3.45 18.08
C TYR A 1065 -41.40 2.17 17.39
N LEU A 1066 -42.37 1.50 18.01
CA LEU A 1066 -43.13 0.37 17.49
C LEU A 1066 -44.51 0.88 17.08
N LEU A 1067 -44.96 0.58 15.86
CA LEU A 1067 -46.33 0.84 15.45
C LEU A 1067 -47.25 -0.17 16.18
N ASP A 1068 -48.16 0.35 17.02
CA ASP A 1068 -48.89 -0.44 18.02
C ASP A 1068 -49.64 -1.64 17.42
N ASN A 1069 -49.17 -2.83 17.78
CA ASN A 1069 -49.90 -4.10 17.62
C ASN A 1069 -49.64 -4.95 18.88
N LYS A 1070 -50.59 -4.90 19.81
CA LYS A 1070 -50.46 -5.52 21.13
C LYS A 1070 -50.40 -7.05 21.10
N GLU A 1071 -50.77 -7.67 19.98
CA GLU A 1071 -50.80 -9.13 19.82
C GLU A 1071 -49.42 -9.73 19.48
N ILE A 1072 -48.44 -8.91 19.09
CA ILE A 1072 -47.09 -9.36 18.75
C ILE A 1072 -46.09 -8.94 19.82
N VAL A 1073 -46.07 -9.72 20.91
CA VAL A 1073 -45.21 -9.47 22.08
C VAL A 1073 -43.73 -9.40 21.69
N GLN A 1074 -43.28 -10.26 20.79
CA GLN A 1074 -41.90 -10.33 20.30
C GLN A 1074 -41.41 -9.08 19.54
N ALA A 1075 -42.31 -8.19 19.12
CA ALA A 1075 -41.95 -6.96 18.40
C ALA A 1075 -41.63 -5.76 19.31
N ARG A 1076 -41.90 -5.87 20.62
CA ARG A 1076 -41.66 -4.81 21.60
C ARG A 1076 -40.18 -4.63 21.92
N PHE A 1077 -39.83 -3.47 22.49
CA PHE A 1077 -38.48 -3.20 22.97
C PHE A 1077 -38.33 -3.71 24.40
N TYR A 1078 -37.28 -4.51 24.63
CA TYR A 1078 -37.00 -5.14 25.92
C TYR A 1078 -35.66 -4.64 26.48
N PHE A 1079 -35.73 -3.78 27.50
CA PHE A 1079 -34.56 -3.29 28.21
C PHE A 1079 -34.24 -4.19 29.40
N GLY A 1080 -32.95 -4.26 29.73
CA GLY A 1080 -32.49 -4.94 30.94
C GLY A 1080 -31.04 -4.61 31.25
N GLY A 1081 -30.49 -5.30 32.24
CA GLY A 1081 -29.16 -5.07 32.79
C GLY A 1081 -27.99 -5.21 31.81
N PHE A 1082 -26.75 -5.31 32.31
CA PHE A 1082 -25.53 -5.37 31.48
C PHE A 1082 -25.61 -6.44 30.38
N GLY A 1083 -26.23 -7.58 30.66
CA GLY A 1083 -26.34 -8.67 29.69
C GLY A 1083 -25.04 -9.44 29.47
N ASN A 1084 -24.00 -9.17 30.25
CA ASN A 1084 -22.82 -10.03 30.33
C ASN A 1084 -23.20 -11.38 30.99
N ARG A 1085 -22.46 -12.44 30.67
CA ARG A 1085 -22.55 -13.75 31.31
C ARG A 1085 -21.18 -14.15 31.88
N GLY A 1086 -21.13 -15.09 32.81
CA GLY A 1086 -19.89 -15.52 33.46
C GLY A 1086 -18.79 -15.90 32.48
N ILE A 1087 -19.12 -16.67 31.44
CA ILE A 1087 -18.22 -16.96 30.32
C ILE A 1087 -18.95 -16.65 29.02
N ASP A 1088 -18.42 -15.77 28.16
CA ASP A 1088 -19.18 -15.28 27.00
C ASP A 1088 -18.24 -14.87 25.83
N ASN A 1089 -18.75 -14.83 24.61
CA ASN A 1089 -18.12 -14.25 23.42
C ASN A 1089 -18.84 -13.00 22.87
N ALA A 1090 -19.64 -12.27 23.64
CA ALA A 1090 -20.31 -11.05 23.20
C ALA A 1090 -19.37 -9.84 23.25
N GLU A 1091 -19.84 -8.65 22.84
CA GLU A 1091 -19.13 -7.37 23.01
C GLU A 1091 -18.83 -7.05 24.48
N ILE A 1092 -17.68 -6.43 24.76
CA ILE A 1092 -17.17 -6.17 26.13
C ILE A 1092 -18.03 -5.16 26.88
N ARG A 1093 -18.17 -3.95 26.32
CA ARG A 1093 -18.92 -2.86 26.93
C ARG A 1093 -20.38 -2.89 26.50
N GLN A 1094 -21.11 -3.92 26.94
CA GLN A 1094 -22.51 -4.11 26.54
C GLN A 1094 -23.43 -2.96 26.99
N PHE A 1095 -23.09 -2.21 28.05
CA PHE A 1095 -23.87 -1.03 28.46
C PHE A 1095 -24.04 0.01 27.34
N ARG A 1096 -23.16 0.02 26.33
CA ARG A 1096 -23.27 0.87 25.13
C ARG A 1096 -24.40 0.44 24.18
N LYS A 1097 -24.92 -0.80 24.25
CA LYS A 1097 -26.00 -1.28 23.39
C LYS A 1097 -27.32 -0.57 23.72
N VAL A 1098 -28.15 -0.34 22.70
CA VAL A 1098 -29.41 0.40 22.83
C VAL A 1098 -30.30 -0.15 23.95
N PHE A 1099 -30.54 -1.47 23.98
CA PHE A 1099 -31.45 -2.12 24.93
C PHE A 1099 -30.82 -2.54 26.26
N ARG A 1100 -29.64 -2.01 26.61
CA ARG A 1100 -28.96 -2.29 27.88
C ARG A 1100 -29.05 -1.09 28.81
N PHE A 1101 -29.64 -1.25 29.97
CA PHE A 1101 -29.79 -0.25 31.03
C PHE A 1101 -29.43 -0.91 32.37
N PRO A 1102 -28.11 -1.00 32.68
CA PRO A 1102 -27.59 -1.69 33.86
C PRO A 1102 -28.23 -1.27 35.19
N GLY A 1103 -28.55 -2.26 36.03
CA GLY A 1103 -29.38 -2.09 37.23
C GLY A 1103 -30.84 -2.49 37.04
N LEU A 1104 -31.30 -2.78 35.81
CA LEU A 1104 -32.55 -3.49 35.55
C LEU A 1104 -32.34 -5.00 35.51
N PRO A 1105 -33.30 -5.82 35.96
CA PRO A 1105 -33.30 -7.24 35.64
C PRO A 1105 -33.33 -7.45 34.11
N ILE A 1106 -32.66 -8.48 33.62
CA ILE A 1106 -32.45 -8.68 32.17
C ILE A 1106 -33.81 -8.87 31.44
N TYR A 1107 -34.03 -8.09 30.37
CA TYR A 1107 -35.27 -8.03 29.57
C TYR A 1107 -36.57 -7.81 30.35
N SER A 1108 -36.51 -7.19 31.54
CA SER A 1108 -37.68 -6.98 32.39
C SER A 1108 -38.55 -5.79 31.99
N LEU A 1109 -37.95 -4.74 31.42
CA LEU A 1109 -38.68 -3.54 31.03
C LEU A 1109 -39.11 -3.65 29.57
N MET A 1110 -40.42 -3.76 29.37
CA MET A 1110 -41.06 -3.84 28.06
C MET A 1110 -41.72 -2.50 27.70
N THR A 1111 -41.46 -1.98 26.50
CA THR A 1111 -42.07 -0.73 25.99
C THR A 1111 -42.29 -0.77 24.48
N ASP A 1112 -43.18 0.08 23.97
CA ASP A 1112 -43.42 0.34 22.54
C ASP A 1112 -42.64 1.55 22.01
N LYS A 1113 -42.18 2.44 22.88
CA LYS A 1113 -41.38 3.61 22.52
C LYS A 1113 -40.38 3.96 23.61
N PHE A 1114 -39.27 4.54 23.20
CA PHE A 1114 -38.27 5.03 24.14
C PHE A 1114 -37.45 6.18 23.57
N GLY A 1115 -36.88 6.98 24.47
CA GLY A 1115 -35.74 7.85 24.21
C GLY A 1115 -34.68 7.60 25.28
N LYS A 1116 -33.41 7.53 24.90
CA LYS A 1116 -32.30 7.19 25.77
C LYS A 1116 -31.09 8.07 25.46
N LEU A 1117 -30.42 8.55 26.50
CA LEU A 1117 -29.16 9.26 26.42
C LEU A 1117 -28.13 8.52 27.29
N LEU A 1118 -26.96 8.24 26.72
CA LEU A 1118 -25.78 7.72 27.41
C LEU A 1118 -24.70 8.81 27.40
N LEU A 1119 -24.10 9.03 28.57
CA LEU A 1119 -22.86 9.78 28.75
C LEU A 1119 -21.82 8.82 29.34
N GLU A 1120 -20.69 8.69 28.68
CA GLU A 1120 -19.59 7.83 29.10
C GLU A 1120 -18.27 8.62 29.12
N ASN A 1121 -17.50 8.45 30.19
CA ASN A 1121 -16.11 8.86 30.26
C ASN A 1121 -15.22 7.60 30.32
N SER A 1122 -14.54 7.31 29.21
CA SER A 1122 -13.56 6.24 29.12
C SER A 1122 -12.18 6.80 29.47
N PHE A 1123 -11.55 6.22 30.49
CA PHE A 1123 -10.21 6.64 30.93
C PHE A 1123 -9.14 6.12 29.98
N PRO A 1124 -7.96 6.76 29.94
CA PRO A 1124 -6.82 6.28 29.17
C PRO A 1124 -6.46 4.83 29.51
N PRO A 1125 -6.07 4.00 28.53
CA PRO A 1125 -5.67 2.61 28.79
C PRO A 1125 -4.45 2.55 29.71
N MET A 1126 -4.54 1.75 30.76
CA MET A 1126 -3.43 1.49 31.67
C MET A 1126 -2.62 0.28 31.18
N ARG A 1127 -1.38 0.50 30.76
CA ARG A 1127 -0.46 -0.58 30.37
C ARG A 1127 0.59 -0.80 31.45
N LEU A 1128 0.90 -2.06 31.74
CA LEU A 1128 1.80 -2.47 32.81
C LEU A 1128 3.03 -3.17 32.24
N SER A 1129 4.22 -2.83 32.76
CA SER A 1129 5.47 -3.52 32.41
C SER A 1129 5.61 -4.82 33.19
N GLY A 1130 6.11 -5.87 32.54
CA GLY A 1130 6.61 -7.07 33.20
C GLY A 1130 5.59 -7.97 33.93
N TRP A 1131 4.28 -7.71 33.83
CA TRP A 1131 3.28 -8.51 34.54
C TRP A 1131 2.84 -9.74 33.75
N SER A 1132 3.35 -10.90 34.15
CA SER A 1132 3.01 -12.20 33.56
C SER A 1132 2.89 -13.31 34.60
N LEU A 1133 2.10 -14.33 34.27
CA LEU A 1133 1.98 -15.59 35.01
C LEU A 1133 2.03 -16.75 34.00
N GLY A 1134 3.14 -17.47 33.96
CA GLY A 1134 3.38 -18.49 32.94
C GLY A 1134 3.35 -17.90 31.53
N HIS A 1135 2.51 -18.44 30.64
CA HIS A 1135 2.32 -17.94 29.27
C HIS A 1135 1.19 -16.89 29.13
N GLN A 1136 0.74 -16.31 30.25
CA GLN A 1136 -0.31 -15.31 30.29
C GLN A 1136 0.26 -13.96 30.74
N PHE A 1137 -0.09 -12.88 30.06
CA PHE A 1137 0.36 -11.54 30.43
C PHE A 1137 -0.70 -10.48 30.17
N ILE A 1138 -0.70 -9.43 31.00
CA ILE A 1138 -1.61 -8.29 30.81
C ILE A 1138 -1.09 -7.44 29.66
N ASN A 1139 -1.95 -7.18 28.68
CA ASN A 1139 -1.70 -6.19 27.64
C ASN A 1139 -2.06 -4.78 28.18
N HIS A 1140 -3.31 -4.57 28.57
CA HIS A 1140 -3.79 -3.32 29.15
C HIS A 1140 -5.05 -3.52 29.99
N ILE A 1141 -5.35 -2.52 30.80
CA ILE A 1141 -6.60 -2.39 31.56
C ILE A 1141 -7.32 -1.15 31.05
N ASP A 1142 -8.56 -1.32 30.62
CA ASP A 1142 -9.45 -0.20 30.32
C ASP A 1142 -10.44 0.02 31.46
N PHE A 1143 -10.81 1.28 31.70
CA PHE A 1143 -11.78 1.65 32.71
C PHE A 1143 -12.74 2.71 32.16
N SER A 1144 -14.02 2.61 32.50
CA SER A 1144 -15.04 3.57 32.07
C SER A 1144 -16.06 3.79 33.16
N VAL A 1145 -16.51 5.04 33.28
CA VAL A 1145 -17.67 5.43 34.09
C VAL A 1145 -18.73 6.00 33.16
N TYR A 1146 -19.99 5.72 33.45
CA TYR A 1146 -21.09 6.16 32.60
C TYR A 1146 -22.34 6.50 33.42
N SER A 1147 -23.25 7.23 32.79
CA SER A 1147 -24.60 7.45 33.25
C SER A 1147 -25.55 7.45 32.06
N GLN A 1148 -26.70 6.83 32.24
CA GLN A 1148 -27.76 6.77 31.25
C GLN A 1148 -29.00 7.46 31.80
N SER A 1149 -29.75 8.11 30.93
CA SER A 1149 -31.12 8.54 31.21
C SER A 1149 -32.03 8.00 30.12
N MET A 1150 -33.23 7.56 30.50
CA MET A 1150 -34.17 6.95 29.57
C MET A 1150 -35.60 7.30 29.93
N TYR A 1151 -36.36 7.69 28.91
CA TYR A 1151 -37.82 7.71 28.94
C TYR A 1151 -38.35 6.49 28.21
N ALA A 1152 -39.03 5.60 28.92
CA ALA A 1152 -39.60 4.36 28.39
C ALA A 1152 -40.89 4.05 29.16
N PRO A 1153 -42.08 4.42 28.63
CA PRO A 1153 -43.36 4.16 29.29
C PRO A 1153 -43.56 2.68 29.57
N SER A 1154 -43.65 2.31 30.85
CA SER A 1154 -43.81 0.92 31.26
C SER A 1154 -44.51 0.82 32.61
N GLU A 1155 -44.96 -0.37 32.98
CA GLU A 1155 -45.54 -0.62 34.31
C GLU A 1155 -44.53 -0.37 35.44
N MET A 1156 -43.24 -0.58 35.16
CA MET A 1156 -42.12 -0.43 36.09
C MET A 1156 -41.68 1.04 36.29
N GLY A 1157 -42.17 1.97 35.47
CA GLY A 1157 -41.81 3.39 35.53
C GLY A 1157 -41.58 4.00 34.16
N ASN A 1158 -41.68 5.33 34.07
CA ASN A 1158 -41.56 6.06 32.81
C ASN A 1158 -40.17 6.67 32.61
N TYR A 1159 -39.53 7.13 33.69
CA TYR A 1159 -38.24 7.81 33.66
C TYR A 1159 -37.23 7.02 34.47
N TRP A 1160 -36.06 6.82 33.88
CA TRP A 1160 -35.00 5.98 34.40
C TRP A 1160 -33.68 6.73 34.32
N ILE A 1161 -32.86 6.58 35.36
CA ILE A 1161 -31.48 7.05 35.39
C ILE A 1161 -30.60 5.92 35.93
N ASP A 1162 -29.42 5.72 35.35
CA ASP A 1162 -28.39 4.87 35.93
C ASP A 1162 -27.06 5.62 36.11
N ILE A 1163 -26.22 5.07 36.98
CA ILE A 1163 -24.79 5.38 37.06
C ILE A 1163 -24.06 4.05 37.20
N GLY A 1164 -23.01 3.87 36.41
CA GLY A 1164 -22.21 2.65 36.46
C GLY A 1164 -20.75 2.84 36.10
N ALA A 1165 -19.98 1.79 36.33
CA ALA A 1165 -18.57 1.68 35.98
C ALA A 1165 -18.26 0.28 35.44
N GLN A 1166 -17.27 0.18 34.56
CA GLN A 1166 -16.77 -1.08 34.03
C GLN A 1166 -15.25 -1.05 33.88
N MET A 1167 -14.60 -2.16 34.22
CA MET A 1167 -13.17 -2.39 34.04
C MET A 1167 -12.95 -3.63 33.17
N ASP A 1168 -12.06 -3.52 32.20
CA ASP A 1168 -11.73 -4.56 31.23
C ASP A 1168 -10.22 -4.86 31.27
N VAL A 1169 -9.84 -6.04 31.74
CA VAL A 1169 -8.45 -6.52 31.77
C VAL A 1169 -8.18 -7.39 30.55
N LYS A 1170 -7.32 -6.91 29.65
CA LYS A 1170 -6.90 -7.63 28.45
C LYS A 1170 -5.71 -8.52 28.72
N LEU A 1171 -5.88 -9.82 28.49
CA LEU A 1171 -4.84 -10.83 28.66
C LEU A 1171 -4.44 -11.43 27.31
N LYS A 1172 -3.14 -11.53 27.05
CA LYS A 1172 -2.60 -12.35 25.96
C LYS A 1172 -2.19 -13.71 26.52
N HIS A 1173 -2.52 -14.78 25.80
CA HIS A 1173 -2.15 -16.18 26.08
C HIS A 1173 -1.34 -16.74 24.93
N TRP A 1174 -0.24 -17.42 25.25
CA TRP A 1174 0.68 -17.96 24.25
C TRP A 1174 0.97 -16.97 23.10
N TYR A 1175 1.11 -15.69 23.46
CA TYR A 1175 1.39 -14.53 22.61
C TYR A 1175 0.32 -14.12 21.59
N ASN A 1176 -0.39 -15.08 20.99
CA ASN A 1176 -1.27 -14.84 19.84
C ASN A 1176 -2.78 -15.02 20.13
N LEU A 1177 -3.17 -15.44 21.32
CA LEU A 1177 -4.58 -15.50 21.73
C LEU A 1177 -4.88 -14.38 22.73
N GLU A 1178 -6.01 -13.70 22.58
CA GLU A 1178 -6.44 -12.65 23.53
C GLU A 1178 -7.72 -13.09 24.23
N SER A 1179 -7.75 -12.94 25.55
CA SER A 1179 -8.95 -13.05 26.37
C SER A 1179 -9.22 -11.73 27.10
N THR A 1180 -10.43 -11.54 27.59
CA THR A 1180 -10.79 -10.36 28.39
C THR A 1180 -11.50 -10.78 29.67
N ILE A 1181 -10.99 -10.36 30.82
CA ILE A 1181 -11.72 -10.40 32.09
C ILE A 1181 -12.37 -9.04 32.27
N THR A 1182 -13.68 -8.99 32.41
CA THR A 1182 -14.42 -7.74 32.54
C THR A 1182 -15.34 -7.80 33.75
N ALA A 1183 -15.38 -6.71 34.51
CA ALA A 1183 -16.24 -6.55 35.66
C ALA A 1183 -16.92 -5.19 35.60
N GLY A 1184 -18.20 -5.15 35.94
CA GLY A 1184 -18.96 -3.92 35.96
C GLY A 1184 -19.96 -3.88 37.11
N ILE A 1185 -20.30 -2.67 37.52
CA ILE A 1185 -21.30 -2.39 38.55
C ILE A 1185 -22.12 -1.17 38.13
N ALA A 1186 -23.41 -1.21 38.40
CA ALA A 1186 -24.31 -0.10 38.12
C ALA A 1186 -25.45 -0.05 39.12
N LYS A 1187 -26.02 1.14 39.25
CA LYS A 1187 -27.23 1.38 40.03
C LYS A 1187 -28.23 2.17 39.20
N ALA A 1188 -29.47 1.69 39.17
CA ALA A 1188 -30.57 2.29 38.42
C ALA A 1188 -31.67 2.78 39.35
N TRP A 1189 -32.29 3.89 38.97
CA TRP A 1189 -33.40 4.53 39.67
C TRP A 1189 -34.55 4.81 38.71
N SER A 1190 -35.77 4.63 39.19
CA SER A 1190 -37.00 5.12 38.58
C SER A 1190 -37.96 5.67 39.62
N ASN A 1191 -39.13 6.13 39.18
CA ASN A 1191 -40.21 6.52 40.08
C ASN A 1191 -40.80 5.36 40.91
N LYS A 1192 -40.50 4.10 40.58
CA LYS A 1192 -41.03 2.91 41.27
C LYS A 1192 -39.97 1.88 41.68
N LEU A 1193 -38.72 2.02 41.22
CA LEU A 1193 -37.66 1.06 41.42
C LEU A 1193 -36.33 1.74 41.79
N ASN A 1194 -35.53 1.03 42.57
CA ASN A 1194 -34.17 1.41 42.96
C ASN A 1194 -33.40 0.10 43.15
N ASP A 1195 -32.56 -0.23 42.18
CA ASP A 1195 -31.90 -1.53 42.13
C ASP A 1195 -30.46 -1.38 41.63
N TRP A 1196 -29.62 -2.37 41.93
CA TRP A 1196 -28.22 -2.39 41.54
C TRP A 1196 -27.85 -3.73 40.94
N GLU A 1197 -26.89 -3.71 40.02
CA GLU A 1197 -26.42 -4.89 39.32
C GLU A 1197 -24.90 -4.86 39.30
N TRP A 1198 -24.29 -6.05 39.34
CA TRP A 1198 -22.88 -6.23 39.04
C TRP A 1198 -22.69 -7.50 38.23
N PHE A 1199 -21.56 -7.60 37.53
CA PHE A 1199 -21.15 -8.83 36.86
C PHE A 1199 -19.63 -8.99 36.91
N LEU A 1200 -19.21 -10.25 36.76
CA LEU A 1200 -17.86 -10.65 36.38
C LEU A 1200 -17.99 -11.59 35.19
N SER A 1201 -17.25 -11.34 34.11
CA SER A 1201 -17.36 -12.06 32.85
C SER A 1201 -15.99 -12.29 32.23
N ILE A 1202 -15.77 -13.50 31.71
CA ILE A 1202 -14.55 -13.90 31.01
C ILE A 1202 -14.89 -14.16 29.55
N LYS A 1203 -14.11 -13.56 28.66
CA LYS A 1203 -14.18 -13.79 27.21
C LYS A 1203 -12.94 -14.51 26.76
N ILE A 1204 -13.11 -15.77 26.38
CA ILE A 1204 -11.99 -16.70 26.18
C ILE A 1204 -11.17 -16.32 24.94
N LEU A 1205 -11.83 -15.79 23.90
CA LEU A 1205 -11.21 -15.36 22.65
C LEU A 1205 -11.79 -14.00 22.20
N LYS A 1206 -10.93 -13.15 21.64
CA LYS A 1206 -11.31 -11.89 20.98
C LYS A 1206 -11.97 -12.14 19.62
N ASP A 1207 -12.74 -11.15 19.15
CA ASP A 1207 -13.18 -10.99 17.75
C ASP A 1207 -12.05 -10.56 16.82
#